data_AF-A0A833US01-F1
#
_entry.id   AF-A0A833US01-F1
#
_cell.length_a   1.000
_cell.length_b   1.000
_cell.length_c   1.000
_cell.angle_alpha   90.00
_cell.angle_beta   90.00
_cell.angle_gamma   90.00
#
_symmetry.space_group_name_H-M   'P 1'
#
loop_
_entity.id
_entity.type
_entity.pdbx_description
1 polymer ?
#
loop_
_entity_poly.entity_id
_entity_poly.type
_entity_poly.pdbx_seq_one_letter_code
_entity_poly.pdbx_strand_id
1 'polypeptide(L)'
;MPQNTVFRIHPAIGIARVGNSADYYIAPETSAGLSQGITSGSLDSQITGGLPIKPGTENETITSSDLRDADGRLKRQAARFRIVLYDLNAYEYRKYPTNSGVEIKIGSKFENKTVVDIVWTVHLANKKANCWKLEPPPGGLAGLPAYANGKRPELRNPTFGIPPHTQGEPPDPGSKVRLKNLVIDAGPRAIKASQQTRVAFDKFTAASYGSVNEASRIKSLPNYPKSFPASDAVNPLLNNSTDVPVSGSNPITSLGEITTDSQGRLLVLGGYGRASGFNEQGHADPDAPLINDVDNDNWFDDTSDGPVSALLVFDDGSTRAVDSDAWVVSTDPSYAPQIRNVVTVWDEVLTTWVEKFGLMPTLYDKGSYQQNYWPRFGDEIFPILKAAELQRWNTNLPWNKPGGYDSHRVKDLEEDPSGTFDLIRNPGNNAQSSDGSLMPLALGDNQKSFLSLTTLQYFFVSQWAGGYLYRYKPKDLGPGEYLDKTVLTNCLGGRFGPGIDLTFVVRDPNLYKEDWMDPKIGPFRINARKFDYSAATESEPFLGVGYIPSDSNHREIEPGDLVKFMAIPWHADYNSCATHLPDPNPQGNKNLYWSWPAQRPVAVYTYDDLATVENQTSPPTLLPNYQRYSVRGEGTHATDPKMVGRYQIRKDILNNWDKIGFVIQGPAISGYNSKICREDWYVEVESGFKKDYSNTVFPWPSQKL
;
A
#
# COMPACT_ATOMS: atom_id res chain seq x y z
N MET A 1 20.96 28.24 -23.03
CA MET A 1 21.87 27.91 -21.91
C MET A 1 21.64 26.46 -21.53
N PRO A 2 22.65 25.64 -21.22
CA PRO A 2 22.42 24.22 -21.03
C PRO A 2 21.63 23.97 -19.74
N GLN A 3 20.33 23.69 -19.89
CA GLN A 3 19.62 22.43 -19.55
C GLN A 3 20.15 21.49 -18.45
N ASN A 4 21.00 21.91 -17.52
CA ASN A 4 21.54 21.03 -16.46
C ASN A 4 20.66 20.95 -15.21
N THR A 5 19.34 21.01 -15.40
CA THR A 5 18.39 20.74 -14.32
C THR A 5 17.28 19.82 -14.79
N VAL A 6 16.75 19.03 -13.85
CA VAL A 6 15.62 18.13 -14.10
C VAL A 6 14.59 18.25 -13.00
N PHE A 7 13.32 18.21 -13.39
CA PHE A 7 12.20 18.17 -12.46
C PHE A 7 11.69 16.73 -12.35
N ARG A 8 11.45 16.27 -11.13
CA ARG A 8 10.89 14.93 -10.88
C ARG A 8 9.75 14.99 -9.89
N ILE A 9 8.71 14.19 -10.12
CA ILE A 9 7.60 14.02 -9.18
C ILE A 9 8.01 13.01 -8.10
N HIS A 10 7.72 13.32 -6.84
CA HIS A 10 7.96 12.47 -5.67
C HIS A 10 6.72 12.43 -4.74
N PRO A 11 6.42 11.30 -4.09
CA PRO A 11 7.11 10.02 -4.21
C PRO A 11 6.97 9.42 -5.61
N ALA A 12 7.90 8.57 -6.03
CA ALA A 12 7.84 7.83 -7.29
C ALA A 12 6.59 6.95 -7.38
N ILE A 13 6.20 6.37 -6.24
CA ILE A 13 4.98 5.59 -6.05
C ILE A 13 4.29 6.13 -4.79
N GLY A 14 3.17 6.82 -4.96
CA GLY A 14 2.33 7.33 -3.88
C GLY A 14 1.22 6.35 -3.49
N ILE A 15 0.84 6.36 -2.21
CA ILE A 15 -0.13 5.41 -1.65
C ILE A 15 -1.32 6.17 -1.05
N ALA A 16 -2.45 6.06 -1.73
CA ALA A 16 -3.77 6.48 -1.26
C ALA A 16 -4.49 5.27 -0.64
N ARG A 17 -5.49 5.54 0.22
CA ARG A 17 -6.31 4.48 0.82
C ARG A 17 -7.78 4.84 0.78
N VAL A 18 -8.61 3.84 0.50
CA VAL A 18 -10.06 3.95 0.48
C VAL A 18 -10.64 4.24 1.87
N GLY A 19 -11.85 4.75 1.91
CA GLY A 19 -12.57 5.17 3.11
C GLY A 19 -13.97 5.63 2.72
N ASN A 20 -14.99 5.38 3.54
CA ASN A 20 -16.39 5.67 3.19
C ASN A 20 -16.84 7.10 3.50
N SER A 21 -15.93 8.00 3.93
CA SER A 21 -16.20 9.42 4.10
C SER A 21 -15.77 10.28 2.90
N ALA A 22 -16.45 11.41 2.70
CA ALA A 22 -16.01 12.47 1.80
C ALA A 22 -14.79 13.25 2.34
N ASP A 23 -14.56 13.18 3.65
CA ASP A 23 -13.39 13.76 4.31
C ASP A 23 -12.17 12.86 4.16
N TYR A 24 -10.99 13.46 4.38
CA TYR A 24 -9.72 12.78 4.21
C TYR A 24 -8.65 13.31 5.17
N TYR A 25 -7.56 12.55 5.28
CA TYR A 25 -6.26 12.97 5.80
C TYR A 25 -5.17 12.71 4.75
N ILE A 26 -3.98 13.27 4.91
CA ILE A 26 -2.86 13.13 3.99
C ILE A 26 -2.00 11.94 4.41
N ALA A 27 -1.51 11.14 3.47
CA ALA A 27 -0.66 9.97 3.71
C ALA A 27 0.56 10.29 4.59
N PRO A 28 1.02 9.32 5.40
CA PRO A 28 2.20 9.51 6.23
C PRO A 28 3.46 9.73 5.38
N GLU A 29 4.25 10.72 5.77
CA GLU A 29 5.56 11.01 5.19
C GLU A 29 6.68 10.74 6.20
N THR A 30 6.36 9.92 7.19
CA THR A 30 7.25 9.49 8.27
C THR A 30 7.22 7.97 8.33
N SER A 31 8.33 7.35 8.75
CA SER A 31 8.46 5.89 8.69
C SER A 31 7.83 5.22 9.91
N ALA A 32 6.92 4.27 9.67
CA ALA A 32 6.18 3.56 10.71
C ALA A 32 7.08 3.07 11.85
N GLY A 33 6.69 3.45 13.09
CA GLY A 33 7.31 2.95 14.31
C GLY A 33 8.69 3.53 14.64
N LEU A 34 9.26 4.40 13.77
CA LEU A 34 10.54 5.05 13.98
C LEU A 34 10.37 6.44 14.61
N SER A 35 11.35 6.85 15.41
CA SER A 35 11.38 8.21 15.98
C SER A 35 11.50 9.26 14.87
N GLN A 36 10.86 10.42 15.08
CA GLN A 36 10.83 11.52 14.11
C GLN A 36 11.99 12.51 14.22
N GLY A 37 12.89 12.37 15.22
CA GLY A 37 14.08 13.22 15.35
C GLY A 37 13.76 14.72 15.51
N ILE A 38 13.38 15.13 16.74
CA ILE A 38 13.26 16.51 17.28
C ILE A 38 12.89 17.64 16.29
N THR A 39 11.64 18.11 16.40
CA THR A 39 11.37 19.55 16.49
C THR A 39 10.93 19.86 17.93
N SER A 40 11.31 21.05 18.40
CA SER A 40 11.26 21.53 19.79
C SER A 40 9.93 21.34 20.53
N GLY A 41 9.97 20.74 21.72
CA GLY A 41 9.12 21.10 22.87
C GLY A 41 7.61 20.83 22.81
N SER A 42 7.07 20.30 21.72
CA SER A 42 5.67 19.83 21.67
C SER A 42 5.58 18.34 22.01
N LEU A 43 4.40 17.90 22.47
CA LEU A 43 4.05 16.48 22.69
C LEU A 43 4.30 15.60 21.44
N ASP A 44 4.39 16.19 20.24
CA ASP A 44 4.72 15.49 18.98
C ASP A 44 6.13 14.86 19.00
N SER A 45 7.02 15.32 19.88
CA SER A 45 8.38 14.76 20.02
C SER A 45 8.41 13.32 20.56
N GLN A 46 7.29 12.80 21.08
CA GLN A 46 7.13 11.42 21.59
C GLN A 46 6.43 10.48 20.60
N ILE A 47 5.84 11.00 19.52
CA ILE A 47 5.06 10.23 18.57
C ILE A 47 5.98 9.57 17.53
N THR A 48 5.85 8.27 17.33
CA THR A 48 6.56 7.55 16.28
C THR A 48 5.89 7.74 14.91
N GLY A 49 6.67 7.51 13.85
CA GLY A 49 6.21 7.73 12.48
C GLY A 49 5.13 6.75 12.02
N GLY A 50 4.63 7.02 10.82
CA GLY A 50 3.58 6.23 10.17
C GLY A 50 2.18 6.84 10.31
N LEU A 51 1.97 7.83 11.20
CA LEU A 51 0.68 8.53 11.26
C LEU A 51 0.46 9.43 10.04
N PRO A 52 -0.76 9.42 9.48
CA PRO A 52 -1.20 10.41 8.51
C PRO A 52 -1.11 11.86 9.03
N ILE A 53 -1.17 12.80 8.11
CA ILE A 53 -1.04 14.25 8.34
C ILE A 53 -2.41 14.92 8.18
N LYS A 54 -2.70 15.92 9.02
CA LYS A 54 -3.93 16.71 8.93
C LYS A 54 -3.95 17.55 7.64
N PRO A 55 -5.08 17.59 6.90
CA PRO A 55 -5.20 18.47 5.74
C PRO A 55 -4.90 19.93 6.08
N GLY A 56 -4.23 20.64 5.16
CA GLY A 56 -3.89 22.06 5.34
C GLY A 56 -2.66 22.32 6.23
N THR A 57 -2.02 21.28 6.76
CA THR A 57 -0.78 21.39 7.55
C THR A 57 0.42 20.81 6.77
N GLU A 58 1.63 21.23 7.11
CA GLU A 58 2.84 20.67 6.49
C GLU A 58 3.07 19.22 6.97
N ASN A 59 3.00 19.01 8.29
CA ASN A 59 3.43 17.78 8.95
C ASN A 59 2.73 17.49 10.29
N GLU A 60 1.63 18.17 10.63
CA GLU A 60 0.90 17.89 11.88
C GLU A 60 0.20 16.54 11.76
N THR A 61 0.55 15.57 12.62
CA THR A 61 -0.05 14.23 12.57
C THR A 61 -1.50 14.25 13.04
N ILE A 62 -2.31 13.35 12.49
CA ILE A 62 -3.67 13.11 12.96
C ILE A 62 -3.69 12.55 14.39
N THR A 63 -4.81 12.72 15.07
CA THR A 63 -5.15 12.07 16.35
C THR A 63 -6.25 11.02 16.15
N SER A 64 -6.60 10.25 17.18
CA SER A 64 -7.73 9.31 17.10
C SER A 64 -9.03 9.97 16.64
N SER A 65 -9.33 11.20 17.09
CA SER A 65 -10.54 11.93 16.71
C SER A 65 -10.58 12.37 15.24
N ASP A 66 -9.48 12.24 14.51
CA ASP A 66 -9.41 12.59 13.09
C ASP A 66 -9.65 11.41 12.16
N LEU A 67 -9.66 10.16 12.67
CA LEU A 67 -9.78 8.94 11.86
C LEU A 67 -11.14 8.82 11.16
N ARG A 68 -12.19 9.34 11.79
CA ARG A 68 -13.57 9.28 11.32
C ARG A 68 -14.16 10.67 11.18
N ASP A 69 -15.17 10.82 10.32
CA ASP A 69 -15.96 12.05 10.22
C ASP A 69 -17.02 12.13 11.34
N ALA A 70 -17.78 13.23 11.35
CA ALA A 70 -18.81 13.48 12.35
C ALA A 70 -19.95 12.45 12.36
N ASP A 71 -20.15 11.72 11.26
CA ASP A 71 -21.14 10.64 11.12
C ASP A 71 -20.54 9.26 11.46
N GLY A 72 -19.26 9.21 11.87
CA GLY A 72 -18.54 7.99 12.21
C GLY A 72 -17.96 7.23 11.03
N ARG A 73 -18.02 7.80 9.81
CA ARG A 73 -17.46 7.17 8.60
C ARG A 73 -15.96 7.30 8.57
N LEU A 74 -15.29 6.28 8.06
CA LEU A 74 -13.85 6.25 7.93
C LEU A 74 -13.35 7.23 6.86
N LYS A 75 -12.45 8.15 7.25
CA LYS A 75 -11.81 9.09 6.34
C LYS A 75 -10.87 8.38 5.37
N ARG A 76 -10.78 8.91 4.15
CA ARG A 76 -9.85 8.45 3.12
C ARG A 76 -8.43 8.95 3.40
N GLN A 77 -7.43 8.24 2.86
CA GLN A 77 -6.05 8.71 2.85
C GLN A 77 -5.67 9.25 1.46
N ALA A 78 -5.22 10.49 1.40
CA ALA A 78 -4.75 11.14 0.17
C ALA A 78 -3.24 10.98 -0.01
N ALA A 79 -2.77 10.47 -1.15
CA ALA A 79 -1.36 10.50 -1.51
C ALA A 79 -0.95 11.93 -1.90
N ARG A 80 0.10 12.48 -1.28
CA ARG A 80 0.64 13.82 -1.59
C ARG A 80 1.86 13.73 -2.48
N PHE A 81 1.85 14.49 -3.58
CA PHE A 81 2.95 14.56 -4.55
C PHE A 81 3.56 15.95 -4.64
N ARG A 82 4.89 15.99 -4.78
CA ARG A 82 5.73 17.18 -4.89
C ARG A 82 6.56 17.11 -6.16
N ILE A 83 7.00 18.27 -6.64
CA ILE A 83 8.01 18.37 -7.70
C ILE A 83 9.32 18.76 -7.05
N VAL A 84 10.41 18.05 -7.36
CA VAL A 84 11.76 18.35 -6.88
C VAL A 84 12.65 18.66 -8.08
N LEU A 85 13.38 19.77 -7.98
CA LEU A 85 14.38 20.22 -8.94
C LEU A 85 15.75 19.71 -8.53
N TYR A 86 16.46 19.07 -9.45
CA TYR A 86 17.83 18.59 -9.27
C TYR A 86 18.79 19.36 -10.19
N ASP A 87 19.96 19.73 -9.68
CA ASP A 87 21.08 20.25 -10.47
C ASP A 87 22.00 19.09 -10.89
N LEU A 88 22.13 18.88 -12.21
CA LEU A 88 22.92 17.79 -12.79
C LEU A 88 24.43 18.03 -12.72
N ASN A 89 24.86 19.27 -12.44
CA ASN A 89 26.28 19.58 -12.24
C ASN A 89 26.79 19.17 -10.86
N ALA A 90 25.89 18.96 -9.89
CA ALA A 90 26.28 18.54 -8.57
C ALA A 90 26.97 17.18 -8.64
N TYR A 91 28.17 17.07 -8.06
CA TYR A 91 28.91 15.80 -7.99
C TYR A 91 28.05 14.67 -7.40
N GLU A 92 27.17 15.02 -6.46
CA GLU A 92 26.29 14.12 -5.73
C GLU A 92 25.26 13.42 -6.61
N TYR A 93 24.93 13.99 -7.78
CA TYR A 93 23.95 13.42 -8.71
C TYR A 93 24.38 12.07 -9.32
N ARG A 94 25.69 11.80 -9.39
CA ARG A 94 26.23 10.60 -10.06
C ARG A 94 26.15 9.31 -9.22
N LYS A 95 25.51 9.36 -8.06
CA LYS A 95 25.37 8.23 -7.13
C LYS A 95 24.00 8.26 -6.45
N TYR A 96 23.54 7.11 -5.98
CA TYR A 96 22.38 7.03 -5.11
C TYR A 96 22.81 6.66 -3.67
N PRO A 97 22.24 7.31 -2.63
CA PRO A 97 21.41 8.52 -2.69
C PRO A 97 22.24 9.74 -3.13
N THR A 98 21.56 10.67 -3.79
CA THR A 98 22.12 11.96 -4.22
C THR A 98 22.17 12.94 -3.06
N ASN A 99 21.33 12.80 -2.03
CA ASN A 99 21.23 13.78 -0.93
C ASN A 99 20.98 15.23 -1.41
N SER A 100 20.28 15.38 -2.53
CA SER A 100 20.14 16.66 -3.21
C SER A 100 18.71 16.94 -3.63
N GLY A 101 18.49 18.15 -4.13
CA GLY A 101 17.23 18.58 -4.70
C GLY A 101 16.50 19.62 -3.86
N VAL A 102 15.71 20.44 -4.54
CA VAL A 102 14.91 21.51 -3.94
C VAL A 102 13.47 21.37 -4.39
N GLU A 103 12.54 21.45 -3.45
CA GLU A 103 11.11 21.39 -3.77
C GLU A 103 10.65 22.61 -4.58
N ILE A 104 9.80 22.37 -5.58
CA ILE A 104 9.17 23.37 -6.44
C ILE A 104 7.69 23.47 -6.09
N LYS A 105 7.27 24.70 -5.78
CA LYS A 105 5.93 25.09 -5.35
C LYS A 105 5.45 26.25 -6.23
N ILE A 106 4.17 26.60 -6.12
CA ILE A 106 3.72 27.92 -6.59
C ILE A 106 4.51 28.99 -5.84
N GLY A 107 5.07 29.95 -6.59
CA GLY A 107 5.96 31.00 -6.09
C GLY A 107 7.45 30.65 -6.15
N SER A 108 7.83 29.39 -6.42
CA SER A 108 9.24 29.02 -6.61
C SER A 108 9.83 29.74 -7.83
N LYS A 109 11.07 30.23 -7.70
CA LYS A 109 11.82 30.80 -8.81
C LYS A 109 12.59 29.72 -9.56
N PHE A 110 12.57 29.79 -10.88
CA PHE A 110 13.39 28.96 -11.75
C PHE A 110 13.93 29.82 -12.88
N GLU A 111 15.27 29.91 -12.97
CA GLU A 111 15.95 30.90 -13.81
C GLU A 111 15.43 32.32 -13.48
N ASN A 112 14.97 33.07 -14.48
CA ASN A 112 14.40 34.43 -14.32
C ASN A 112 12.88 34.43 -14.26
N LYS A 113 12.25 33.28 -13.98
CA LYS A 113 10.78 33.10 -14.00
C LYS A 113 10.27 32.64 -12.65
N THR A 114 8.99 32.87 -12.40
CA THR A 114 8.29 32.39 -11.21
C THR A 114 7.22 31.38 -11.60
N VAL A 115 7.15 30.25 -10.90
CA VAL A 115 6.05 29.29 -11.05
C VAL A 115 4.77 29.94 -10.53
N VAL A 116 3.79 30.16 -11.40
CA VAL A 116 2.48 30.73 -11.02
C VAL A 116 1.38 29.69 -10.94
N ASP A 117 1.60 28.52 -11.54
CA ASP A 117 0.68 27.40 -11.46
C ASP A 117 1.38 26.06 -11.74
N ILE A 118 0.75 24.98 -11.30
CA ILE A 118 1.14 23.60 -11.61
C ILE A 118 -0.11 22.88 -12.11
N VAL A 119 -0.07 22.39 -13.34
CA VAL A 119 -1.16 21.57 -13.89
C VAL A 119 -0.80 20.10 -13.70
N TRP A 120 -1.54 19.41 -12.86
CA TRP A 120 -1.38 17.98 -12.61
C TRP A 120 -2.31 17.18 -13.52
N THR A 121 -1.86 16.00 -13.97
CA THR A 121 -2.68 15.01 -14.67
C THR A 121 -2.50 13.65 -14.01
N VAL A 122 -3.62 12.97 -13.74
CA VAL A 122 -3.64 11.63 -13.15
C VAL A 122 -4.66 10.78 -13.92
N HIS A 123 -4.39 9.50 -14.14
CA HIS A 123 -5.29 8.60 -14.85
C HIS A 123 -5.45 7.30 -14.07
N LEU A 124 -6.61 7.08 -13.44
CA LEU A 124 -6.87 5.90 -12.61
C LEU A 124 -7.73 4.85 -13.33
N ALA A 125 -7.38 3.59 -13.15
CA ALA A 125 -8.19 2.45 -13.57
C ALA A 125 -8.06 1.27 -12.60
N ASN A 126 -8.97 0.29 -12.74
CA ASN A 126 -8.93 -1.00 -12.07
C ASN A 126 -9.15 -2.11 -13.11
N LYS A 127 -8.17 -3.01 -13.24
CA LYS A 127 -8.20 -4.12 -14.20
C LYS A 127 -8.34 -5.50 -13.53
N LYS A 128 -8.67 -5.56 -12.23
CA LYS A 128 -8.67 -6.81 -11.46
C LYS A 128 -9.58 -7.88 -12.04
N ALA A 129 -10.77 -7.52 -12.52
CA ALA A 129 -11.74 -8.47 -13.08
C ALA A 129 -11.30 -9.03 -14.45
N ASN A 130 -10.37 -8.37 -15.14
CA ASN A 130 -9.80 -8.83 -16.41
C ASN A 130 -8.33 -9.30 -16.27
N CYS A 131 -7.94 -9.74 -15.08
CA CYS A 131 -6.59 -10.23 -14.78
C CYS A 131 -6.56 -11.74 -14.54
N TRP A 132 -5.36 -12.32 -14.51
CA TRP A 132 -5.14 -13.71 -14.12
C TRP A 132 -5.37 -13.93 -12.62
N LYS A 133 -5.82 -15.14 -12.27
CA LYS A 133 -5.95 -15.60 -10.89
C LYS A 133 -4.58 -15.57 -10.21
N LEU A 134 -4.56 -15.11 -8.96
CA LEU A 134 -3.32 -15.04 -8.17
C LEU A 134 -3.06 -16.37 -7.47
N GLU A 135 -4.10 -17.01 -6.96
CA GLU A 135 -3.97 -18.29 -6.27
C GLU A 135 -3.68 -19.40 -7.28
N PRO A 136 -2.57 -20.15 -7.12
CA PRO A 136 -2.25 -21.24 -8.02
C PRO A 136 -3.23 -22.40 -7.80
N PRO A 137 -3.51 -23.22 -8.82
CA PRO A 137 -4.10 -24.53 -8.59
C PRO A 137 -3.15 -25.39 -7.72
N PRO A 138 -3.65 -26.45 -7.05
CA PRO A 138 -2.80 -27.34 -6.26
C PRO A 138 -1.58 -27.85 -7.04
N GLY A 139 -0.37 -27.57 -6.53
CA GLY A 139 0.89 -27.93 -7.19
C GLY A 139 1.32 -27.01 -8.36
N GLY A 140 0.52 -25.98 -8.69
CA GLY A 140 0.86 -24.95 -9.69
C GLY A 140 1.85 -23.92 -9.16
N LEU A 141 2.43 -23.10 -10.03
CA LEU A 141 3.36 -22.03 -9.67
C LEU A 141 2.62 -20.73 -9.30
N ALA A 142 3.15 -19.97 -8.35
CA ALA A 142 2.64 -18.64 -7.97
C ALA A 142 3.66 -17.53 -8.25
N GLY A 143 3.22 -16.28 -8.11
CA GLY A 143 4.07 -15.09 -8.27
C GLY A 143 4.71 -14.98 -9.65
N LEU A 144 5.91 -14.37 -9.73
CA LEU A 144 6.65 -14.24 -11.00
C LEU A 144 6.92 -15.58 -11.72
N PRO A 145 7.29 -16.68 -11.02
CA PRO A 145 7.44 -17.99 -11.68
C PRO A 145 6.22 -18.46 -12.48
N ALA A 146 5.01 -18.05 -12.11
CA ALA A 146 3.78 -18.41 -12.84
C ALA A 146 3.70 -17.78 -14.24
N TYR A 147 4.48 -16.71 -14.49
CA TYR A 147 4.52 -15.98 -15.76
C TYR A 147 5.78 -16.25 -16.58
N ALA A 148 6.72 -17.04 -16.07
CA ALA A 148 7.97 -17.32 -16.75
C ALA A 148 7.77 -18.11 -18.05
N ASN A 149 8.64 -17.86 -19.04
CA ASN A 149 8.66 -18.58 -20.32
C ASN A 149 7.33 -18.52 -21.10
N GLY A 150 6.63 -17.38 -21.05
CA GLY A 150 5.38 -17.15 -21.77
C GLY A 150 4.16 -17.86 -21.16
N LYS A 151 4.30 -18.47 -19.98
CA LYS A 151 3.17 -19.04 -19.23
C LYS A 151 2.32 -17.93 -18.62
N ARG A 152 1.06 -18.25 -18.35
CA ARG A 152 0.11 -17.37 -17.67
C ARG A 152 -0.83 -18.24 -16.81
N PRO A 153 -1.25 -17.79 -15.62
CA PRO A 153 -2.31 -18.48 -14.87
C PRO A 153 -3.65 -18.47 -15.63
N GLU A 154 -4.69 -19.05 -15.05
CA GLU A 154 -6.06 -18.92 -15.59
C GLU A 154 -6.55 -17.47 -15.45
N LEU A 155 -7.36 -16.98 -16.39
CA LEU A 155 -8.00 -15.68 -16.27
C LEU A 155 -9.16 -15.72 -15.27
N ARG A 156 -9.35 -14.62 -14.53
CA ARG A 156 -10.61 -14.33 -13.85
C ARG A 156 -11.71 -14.10 -14.88
N ASN A 157 -12.94 -14.40 -14.50
CA ASN A 157 -14.13 -14.35 -15.35
C ASN A 157 -13.92 -15.13 -16.65
N PRO A 158 -13.42 -16.38 -16.63
CA PRO A 158 -12.91 -17.05 -17.83
C PRO A 158 -13.97 -17.28 -18.90
N THR A 159 -15.26 -17.28 -18.55
CA THR A 159 -16.38 -17.46 -19.48
C THR A 159 -16.97 -16.15 -20.01
N PHE A 160 -16.57 -15.01 -19.43
CA PHE A 160 -17.21 -13.73 -19.73
C PHE A 160 -16.87 -13.23 -21.14
N GLY A 161 -17.93 -12.94 -21.91
CA GLY A 161 -17.81 -12.36 -23.24
C GLY A 161 -17.32 -13.33 -24.32
N ILE A 162 -17.30 -14.64 -24.07
CA ILE A 162 -16.93 -15.66 -25.06
C ILE A 162 -18.12 -15.90 -26.02
N PRO A 163 -17.98 -15.61 -27.33
CA PRO A 163 -19.01 -15.93 -28.30
C PRO A 163 -19.26 -17.44 -28.42
N PRO A 164 -20.49 -17.89 -28.73
CA PRO A 164 -20.80 -19.31 -28.88
C PRO A 164 -19.90 -20.07 -29.87
N HIS A 165 -19.36 -19.39 -30.89
CA HIS A 165 -18.55 -20.00 -31.95
C HIS A 165 -17.07 -20.18 -31.59
N THR A 166 -16.59 -19.63 -30.47
CA THR A 166 -15.24 -19.85 -29.94
C THR A 166 -15.24 -20.65 -28.63
N GLN A 167 -16.37 -21.32 -28.31
CA GLN A 167 -16.47 -22.20 -27.15
C GLN A 167 -15.41 -23.32 -27.24
N GLY A 168 -14.41 -23.26 -26.36
CA GLY A 168 -13.27 -24.18 -26.31
C GLY A 168 -11.90 -23.51 -26.50
N GLU A 169 -11.85 -22.27 -26.97
CA GLU A 169 -10.61 -21.47 -27.01
C GLU A 169 -10.36 -20.76 -25.66
N PRO A 170 -9.09 -20.52 -25.25
CA PRO A 170 -8.79 -19.72 -24.07
C PRO A 170 -9.35 -18.29 -24.19
N PRO A 171 -9.87 -17.69 -23.11
CA PRO A 171 -10.34 -16.30 -23.14
C PRO A 171 -9.21 -15.35 -23.54
N ASP A 172 -9.48 -14.44 -24.47
CA ASP A 172 -8.56 -13.37 -24.85
C ASP A 172 -8.75 -12.14 -23.94
N PRO A 173 -7.81 -11.83 -23.02
CA PRO A 173 -7.92 -10.67 -22.14
C PRO A 173 -7.92 -9.34 -22.90
N GLY A 174 -7.42 -9.32 -24.16
CA GLY A 174 -7.41 -8.17 -25.04
C GLY A 174 -8.70 -7.97 -25.84
N SER A 175 -9.69 -8.85 -25.70
CA SER A 175 -10.95 -8.70 -26.43
C SER A 175 -11.69 -7.44 -25.99
N LYS A 176 -12.20 -6.67 -26.95
CA LYS A 176 -12.91 -5.41 -26.70
C LYS A 176 -14.11 -5.58 -25.76
N VAL A 177 -14.78 -6.73 -25.83
CA VAL A 177 -15.91 -7.07 -24.94
C VAL A 177 -15.46 -7.14 -23.49
N ARG A 178 -14.33 -7.82 -23.20
CA ARG A 178 -13.81 -7.92 -21.84
C ARG A 178 -13.25 -6.59 -21.36
N LEU A 179 -12.46 -5.89 -22.17
CA LEU A 179 -11.92 -4.58 -21.80
C LEU A 179 -13.05 -3.59 -21.48
N LYS A 180 -14.13 -3.57 -22.26
CA LYS A 180 -15.27 -2.69 -21.99
C LYS A 180 -16.01 -3.03 -20.71
N ASN A 181 -16.19 -4.31 -20.39
CA ASN A 181 -17.10 -4.76 -19.33
C ASN A 181 -16.41 -5.25 -18.06
N LEU A 182 -15.09 -5.44 -18.04
CA LEU A 182 -14.32 -5.97 -16.91
C LEU A 182 -13.18 -5.04 -16.47
N VAL A 183 -13.06 -3.86 -17.06
CA VAL A 183 -12.11 -2.82 -16.64
C VAL A 183 -12.90 -1.59 -16.22
N ILE A 184 -12.60 -1.07 -15.03
CA ILE A 184 -13.05 0.27 -14.62
C ILE A 184 -12.00 1.25 -15.09
N ASP A 185 -12.37 2.15 -15.99
CA ASP A 185 -11.49 3.18 -16.53
C ASP A 185 -12.17 4.54 -16.37
N ALA A 186 -11.66 5.35 -15.44
CA ALA A 186 -12.21 6.69 -15.21
C ALA A 186 -11.76 7.69 -16.29
N GLY A 187 -10.72 7.39 -17.07
CA GLY A 187 -9.98 8.31 -17.91
C GLY A 187 -9.11 9.29 -17.12
N PRO A 188 -8.22 10.04 -17.79
CA PRO A 188 -7.38 11.03 -17.12
C PRO A 188 -8.22 12.18 -16.55
N ARG A 189 -7.74 12.79 -15.47
CA ARG A 189 -8.22 14.07 -14.93
C ARG A 189 -7.04 15.01 -14.77
N ALA A 190 -7.25 16.27 -15.13
CA ALA A 190 -6.31 17.34 -14.89
C ALA A 190 -6.89 18.44 -14.01
N ILE A 191 -6.02 19.08 -13.23
CA ILE A 191 -6.35 20.16 -12.31
C ILE A 191 -5.26 21.23 -12.31
N LYS A 192 -5.65 22.50 -12.24
CA LYS A 192 -4.72 23.60 -11.97
C LYS A 192 -4.61 23.78 -10.45
N ALA A 193 -3.40 23.70 -9.93
CA ALA A 193 -3.12 23.86 -8.51
C ALA A 193 -3.63 25.18 -7.93
N SER A 194 -3.56 26.27 -8.70
CA SER A 194 -4.07 27.58 -8.28
C SER A 194 -5.58 27.62 -8.00
N GLN A 195 -6.36 26.65 -8.50
CA GLN A 195 -7.81 26.64 -8.33
C GLN A 195 -8.26 26.01 -7.01
N GLN A 196 -7.45 25.11 -6.42
CA GLN A 196 -7.78 24.39 -5.19
C GLN A 196 -9.17 23.73 -5.20
N THR A 197 -9.63 23.30 -6.38
CA THR A 197 -10.89 22.58 -6.57
C THR A 197 -10.70 21.08 -6.39
N ARG A 198 -11.81 20.33 -6.33
CA ARG A 198 -11.78 18.88 -6.44
C ARG A 198 -12.25 18.44 -7.83
N VAL A 199 -11.59 17.43 -8.39
CA VAL A 199 -11.97 16.83 -9.68
C VAL A 199 -12.12 15.32 -9.47
N ALA A 200 -13.33 14.80 -9.71
CA ALA A 200 -13.67 13.41 -9.46
C ALA A 200 -13.28 12.48 -10.63
N PHE A 201 -12.79 11.29 -10.29
CA PHE A 201 -12.65 10.14 -11.21
C PHE A 201 -13.97 9.38 -11.28
N ASP A 202 -15.05 10.07 -11.61
CA ASP A 202 -16.38 9.48 -11.70
C ASP A 202 -16.86 9.31 -13.15
N LYS A 203 -17.99 8.63 -13.29
CA LYS A 203 -18.60 8.39 -14.60
C LYS A 203 -19.15 9.66 -15.27
N PHE A 204 -19.27 10.78 -14.56
CA PHE A 204 -19.97 11.99 -15.03
C PHE A 204 -19.00 13.09 -15.48
N THR A 205 -17.95 13.33 -14.69
CA THR A 205 -16.91 14.33 -14.93
C THR A 205 -16.17 14.00 -16.22
N ALA A 206 -16.09 14.95 -17.15
CA ALA A 206 -15.37 14.76 -18.40
C ALA A 206 -13.89 14.42 -18.14
N ALA A 207 -13.33 13.49 -18.91
CA ALA A 207 -11.90 13.24 -18.87
C ALA A 207 -11.13 14.46 -19.37
N SER A 208 -9.92 14.67 -18.84
CA SER A 208 -9.08 15.81 -19.20
C SER A 208 -7.61 15.54 -18.91
N TYR A 209 -6.72 16.23 -19.63
CA TYR A 209 -5.28 16.15 -19.42
C TYR A 209 -4.60 17.51 -19.58
N GLY A 210 -3.45 17.69 -18.94
CA GLY A 210 -2.62 18.88 -19.07
C GLY A 210 -2.07 19.02 -20.49
N SER A 211 -2.21 20.20 -21.09
CA SER A 211 -1.82 20.47 -22.47
C SER A 211 -1.16 21.83 -22.61
N VAL A 212 0.00 21.87 -23.27
CA VAL A 212 0.69 23.12 -23.61
C VAL A 212 0.01 23.90 -24.73
N ASN A 213 -0.88 23.25 -25.49
CA ASN A 213 -1.54 23.84 -26.66
C ASN A 213 -2.84 24.56 -26.30
N GLU A 214 -3.39 24.33 -25.11
CA GLU A 214 -4.62 24.98 -24.65
C GLU A 214 -4.31 26.26 -23.87
N ALA A 215 -5.13 27.31 -24.04
CA ALA A 215 -5.01 28.53 -23.24
C ALA A 215 -5.29 28.27 -21.75
N SER A 216 -6.23 27.37 -21.44
CA SER A 216 -6.54 26.91 -20.08
C SER A 216 -5.45 26.01 -19.48
N ARG A 217 -4.50 25.55 -20.31
CA ARG A 217 -3.52 24.49 -20.02
C ARG A 217 -4.12 23.11 -19.72
N ILE A 218 -5.44 22.95 -19.88
CA ILE A 218 -6.18 21.69 -19.68
C ILE A 218 -7.04 21.43 -20.92
N LYS A 219 -6.85 20.27 -21.55
CA LYS A 219 -7.69 19.83 -22.68
C LYS A 219 -8.75 18.84 -22.18
N SER A 220 -10.01 19.12 -22.51
CA SER A 220 -11.12 18.21 -22.25
C SER A 220 -11.20 17.10 -23.31
N LEU A 221 -11.60 15.91 -22.89
CA LEU A 221 -11.78 14.71 -23.70
C LEU A 221 -13.22 14.18 -23.52
N PRO A 222 -14.23 14.86 -24.08
CA PRO A 222 -15.63 14.43 -23.93
C PRO A 222 -15.87 13.02 -24.50
N ASN A 223 -15.11 12.65 -25.53
CA ASN A 223 -15.23 11.38 -26.24
C ASN A 223 -14.36 10.27 -25.65
N TYR A 224 -13.77 10.46 -24.47
CA TYR A 224 -12.99 9.41 -23.82
C TYR A 224 -13.94 8.28 -23.39
N PRO A 225 -13.64 7.01 -23.73
CA PRO A 225 -14.49 5.84 -23.47
C PRO A 225 -14.42 5.40 -22.01
N LYS A 226 -14.86 6.26 -21.07
CA LYS A 226 -14.91 5.94 -19.65
C LYS A 226 -15.76 4.67 -19.44
N SER A 227 -15.30 3.77 -18.58
CA SER A 227 -16.01 2.54 -18.24
C SER A 227 -16.21 2.40 -16.74
N PHE A 228 -17.47 2.23 -16.34
CA PHE A 228 -17.88 1.84 -14.99
C PHE A 228 -18.90 0.71 -15.12
N PRO A 229 -18.44 -0.53 -15.38
CA PRO A 229 -19.33 -1.67 -15.60
C PRO A 229 -20.28 -1.90 -14.41
N ALA A 230 -21.41 -2.55 -14.69
CA ALA A 230 -22.46 -2.81 -13.69
C ALA A 230 -23.08 -1.54 -13.05
N SER A 231 -22.84 -0.33 -13.57
CA SER A 231 -23.36 0.92 -12.98
C SER A 231 -24.45 1.63 -13.80
N ASP A 232 -24.87 1.06 -14.93
CA ASP A 232 -25.72 1.73 -15.92
C ASP A 232 -27.16 1.93 -15.47
N ALA A 233 -27.69 1.06 -14.59
CA ALA A 233 -29.05 1.17 -14.05
C ALA A 233 -29.16 2.10 -12.83
N VAL A 234 -28.07 2.74 -12.40
CA VAL A 234 -28.00 3.43 -11.11
C VAL A 234 -28.25 4.93 -11.27
N ASN A 235 -29.23 5.45 -10.51
CA ASN A 235 -29.59 6.87 -10.51
C ASN A 235 -28.40 7.76 -10.06
N PRO A 236 -27.97 8.74 -10.87
CA PRO A 236 -26.86 9.65 -10.55
C PRO A 236 -26.99 10.41 -9.23
N LEU A 237 -28.22 10.75 -8.82
CA LEU A 237 -28.48 11.60 -7.65
C LEU A 237 -28.35 10.88 -6.30
N LEU A 238 -28.23 9.55 -6.30
CA LEU A 238 -28.14 8.71 -5.09
C LEU A 238 -26.75 8.10 -4.90
N ASN A 239 -25.79 8.37 -5.79
CA ASN A 239 -24.66 7.46 -6.02
C ASN A 239 -23.35 7.82 -5.30
N ASN A 240 -23.31 8.95 -4.59
CA ASN A 240 -22.37 9.17 -3.49
C ASN A 240 -23.04 8.87 -2.14
N SER A 241 -24.18 8.16 -2.13
CA SER A 241 -24.70 7.65 -0.87
C SER A 241 -23.62 6.79 -0.24
N THR A 242 -23.26 7.19 0.98
CA THR A 242 -22.39 6.47 1.88
C THR A 242 -23.15 5.36 2.59
N ASP A 243 -24.47 5.24 2.36
CA ASP A 243 -25.29 4.16 2.87
C ASP A 243 -25.00 2.88 2.09
N VAL A 244 -24.52 1.87 2.80
CA VAL A 244 -24.26 0.53 2.25
C VAL A 244 -25.57 -0.26 2.28
N PRO A 245 -26.03 -0.85 1.16
CA PRO A 245 -27.20 -1.71 1.13
C PRO A 245 -26.93 -2.94 1.98
N VAL A 246 -27.99 -3.61 2.42
CA VAL A 246 -27.87 -4.81 3.27
C VAL A 246 -26.96 -5.87 2.65
N SER A 247 -26.88 -5.96 1.32
CA SER A 247 -26.01 -6.89 0.60
C SER A 247 -24.51 -6.55 0.65
N GLY A 248 -24.12 -5.31 0.96
CA GLY A 248 -22.74 -4.82 0.82
C GLY A 248 -22.23 -4.67 -0.62
N SER A 249 -23.00 -5.16 -1.60
CA SER A 249 -22.67 -5.07 -3.03
C SER A 249 -23.26 -3.80 -3.62
N ASN A 250 -22.38 -2.85 -3.94
CA ASN A 250 -22.69 -1.51 -4.39
C ASN A 250 -22.07 -1.22 -5.76
N PRO A 251 -22.85 -0.72 -6.72
CA PRO A 251 -22.30 -0.20 -7.96
C PRO A 251 -21.21 0.85 -7.72
N ILE A 252 -20.14 0.73 -8.50
CA ILE A 252 -19.00 1.64 -8.44
C ILE A 252 -19.17 2.70 -9.52
N THR A 253 -19.14 3.97 -9.11
CA THR A 253 -19.24 5.12 -10.03
C THR A 253 -18.10 6.11 -9.92
N SER A 254 -17.13 5.85 -9.05
CA SER A 254 -15.96 6.68 -8.84
C SER A 254 -14.77 5.83 -8.40
N LEU A 255 -13.57 6.19 -8.86
CA LEU A 255 -12.28 5.70 -8.35
C LEU A 255 -11.59 6.72 -7.42
N GLY A 256 -12.34 7.72 -6.93
CA GLY A 256 -11.85 8.78 -6.05
C GLY A 256 -11.80 10.16 -6.71
N GLU A 257 -10.84 10.98 -6.32
CA GLU A 257 -10.71 12.37 -6.77
C GLU A 257 -9.29 12.93 -6.63
N ILE A 258 -8.99 14.02 -7.33
CA ILE A 258 -7.79 14.83 -7.11
C ILE A 258 -8.13 16.22 -6.59
N THR A 259 -7.25 16.77 -5.77
CA THR A 259 -7.24 18.17 -5.32
C THR A 259 -5.80 18.64 -5.13
N THR A 260 -5.59 19.87 -4.68
CA THR A 260 -4.26 20.42 -4.38
C THR A 260 -4.23 21.16 -3.05
N ASP A 261 -3.05 21.25 -2.44
CA ASP A 261 -2.84 22.08 -1.24
C ASP A 261 -2.49 23.53 -1.59
N SER A 262 -2.26 24.38 -0.58
CA SER A 262 -1.91 25.80 -0.75
C SER A 262 -0.54 26.06 -1.37
N GLN A 263 0.31 25.04 -1.47
CA GLN A 263 1.63 25.15 -2.10
C GLN A 263 1.62 24.63 -3.55
N GLY A 264 0.47 24.12 -4.00
CA GLY A 264 0.26 23.55 -5.32
C GLY A 264 0.71 22.09 -5.45
N ARG A 265 0.91 21.41 -4.33
CA ARG A 265 1.15 19.96 -4.30
C ARG A 265 -0.14 19.23 -4.65
N LEU A 266 -0.01 18.12 -5.37
CA LEU A 266 -1.15 17.28 -5.71
C LEU A 266 -1.52 16.38 -4.54
N LEU A 267 -2.82 16.24 -4.29
CA LEU A 267 -3.41 15.24 -3.42
C LEU A 267 -4.30 14.32 -4.27
N VAL A 268 -4.03 13.01 -4.26
CA VAL A 268 -4.85 12.00 -4.92
C VAL A 268 -5.56 11.15 -3.87
N LEU A 269 -6.88 11.14 -3.89
CA LEU A 269 -7.73 10.39 -2.98
C LEU A 269 -8.27 9.14 -3.68
N GLY A 270 -8.26 8.02 -2.96
CA GLY A 270 -8.84 6.76 -3.43
C GLY A 270 -10.37 6.74 -3.49
N GLY A 271 -10.90 5.60 -3.90
CA GLY A 271 -12.33 5.28 -3.88
C GLY A 271 -12.94 5.24 -2.46
N TYR A 272 -14.20 4.82 -2.39
CA TYR A 272 -15.01 4.82 -1.17
C TYR A 272 -15.04 3.46 -0.46
N GLY A 273 -14.24 2.49 -0.91
CA GLY A 273 -14.18 1.14 -0.36
C GLY A 273 -15.36 0.27 -0.77
N ARG A 274 -15.90 0.50 -1.97
CA ARG A 274 -17.03 -0.24 -2.54
C ARG A 274 -16.57 -1.53 -3.22
N ALA A 275 -17.45 -2.52 -3.20
CA ALA A 275 -17.36 -3.74 -3.99
C ALA A 275 -18.69 -3.95 -4.72
N SER A 276 -18.66 -4.41 -5.97
CA SER A 276 -19.86 -4.64 -6.79
C SER A 276 -19.86 -6.03 -7.40
N GLY A 277 -20.87 -6.82 -7.09
CA GLY A 277 -21.19 -8.04 -7.82
C GLY A 277 -21.85 -7.75 -9.17
N PHE A 278 -21.67 -8.64 -10.14
CA PHE A 278 -22.33 -8.57 -11.44
C PHE A 278 -22.73 -9.96 -11.97
N ASN A 279 -23.68 -10.03 -12.90
CA ASN A 279 -24.13 -11.29 -13.50
C ASN A 279 -23.38 -11.60 -14.82
N GLU A 280 -23.68 -12.73 -15.46
CA GLU A 280 -23.04 -13.15 -16.71
C GLU A 280 -23.19 -12.14 -17.87
N GLN A 281 -24.17 -11.22 -17.79
CA GLN A 281 -24.38 -10.16 -18.77
C GLN A 281 -23.63 -8.86 -18.43
N GLY A 282 -22.94 -8.81 -17.28
CA GLY A 282 -22.21 -7.62 -16.81
C GLY A 282 -23.10 -6.59 -16.08
N HIS A 283 -24.35 -6.93 -15.77
CA HIS A 283 -25.23 -6.06 -14.99
C HIS A 283 -24.99 -6.25 -13.49
N ALA A 284 -25.20 -5.20 -12.69
CA ALA A 284 -25.09 -5.31 -11.23
C ALA A 284 -25.96 -6.44 -10.67
N ASP A 285 -25.35 -7.24 -9.81
CA ASP A 285 -26.00 -8.33 -9.10
C ASP A 285 -25.66 -8.22 -7.61
N PRO A 286 -26.60 -7.73 -6.78
CA PRO A 286 -26.39 -7.66 -5.35
C PRO A 286 -26.29 -9.03 -4.69
N ASP A 287 -26.71 -10.10 -5.36
CA ASP A 287 -26.75 -11.48 -4.86
C ASP A 287 -25.58 -12.34 -5.36
N ALA A 288 -24.67 -11.76 -6.16
CA ALA A 288 -23.45 -12.43 -6.61
C ALA A 288 -22.73 -13.12 -5.43
N PRO A 289 -22.31 -14.39 -5.59
CA PRO A 289 -21.66 -15.14 -4.52
C PRO A 289 -20.26 -14.60 -4.26
N LEU A 290 -19.89 -14.45 -2.98
CA LEU A 290 -18.55 -14.09 -2.54
C LEU A 290 -17.98 -15.20 -1.66
N ILE A 291 -17.30 -16.17 -2.26
CA ILE A 291 -16.99 -17.46 -1.63
C ILE A 291 -15.49 -17.79 -1.54
N ASN A 292 -14.65 -17.12 -2.33
CA ASN A 292 -13.20 -17.30 -2.33
C ASN A 292 -12.51 -16.15 -1.61
N ASP A 293 -11.29 -16.39 -1.13
CA ASP A 293 -10.51 -15.39 -0.39
C ASP A 293 -9.89 -14.33 -1.29
N VAL A 294 -9.45 -14.72 -2.49
CA VAL A 294 -8.62 -13.87 -3.36
C VAL A 294 -9.27 -13.66 -4.72
N ASP A 295 -9.57 -14.76 -5.41
CA ASP A 295 -10.08 -14.76 -6.78
C ASP A 295 -11.59 -15.06 -6.81
N ASN A 296 -12.40 -14.00 -6.89
CA ASN A 296 -13.85 -14.12 -7.08
C ASN A 296 -14.23 -13.61 -8.48
N ASP A 297 -14.70 -14.51 -9.32
CA ASP A 297 -15.37 -14.11 -10.57
C ASP A 297 -16.63 -13.32 -10.24
N ASN A 298 -17.09 -12.49 -11.18
CA ASN A 298 -18.32 -11.71 -11.08
C ASN A 298 -18.30 -10.59 -10.02
N TRP A 299 -17.10 -10.05 -9.71
CA TRP A 299 -16.93 -8.94 -8.78
C TRP A 299 -16.04 -7.81 -9.31
N PHE A 300 -16.25 -6.61 -8.76
CA PHE A 300 -15.39 -5.43 -8.86
C PHE A 300 -15.11 -4.87 -7.46
N ASP A 301 -14.05 -4.06 -7.33
CA ASP A 301 -13.85 -3.11 -6.24
C ASP A 301 -13.35 -1.75 -6.76
N ASP A 302 -13.34 -0.73 -5.90
CA ASP A 302 -12.96 0.64 -6.26
C ASP A 302 -11.53 1.03 -5.86
N THR A 303 -10.66 0.04 -5.65
CA THR A 303 -9.21 0.27 -5.66
C THR A 303 -8.75 0.63 -7.07
N SER A 304 -7.60 1.29 -7.22
CA SER A 304 -7.14 1.71 -8.54
C SER A 304 -5.69 2.14 -8.51
N ASP A 305 -5.04 2.20 -9.66
CA ASP A 305 -3.73 2.82 -9.79
C ASP A 305 -3.54 3.51 -11.14
N GLY A 306 -2.51 4.34 -11.24
CA GLY A 306 -2.11 4.91 -12.52
C GLY A 306 -1.07 6.02 -12.46
N PRO A 307 -0.69 6.57 -13.63
CA PRO A 307 0.38 7.54 -13.75
C PRO A 307 -0.02 8.92 -13.24
N VAL A 308 0.97 9.65 -12.75
CA VAL A 308 0.90 11.04 -12.30
C VAL A 308 1.93 11.86 -13.08
N SER A 309 1.49 12.88 -13.80
CA SER A 309 2.35 13.81 -14.54
C SER A 309 2.01 15.26 -14.25
N ALA A 310 2.90 16.19 -14.60
CA ALA A 310 2.73 17.60 -14.30
C ALA A 310 3.35 18.55 -15.34
N LEU A 311 2.77 19.74 -15.44
CA LEU A 311 3.21 20.86 -16.26
C LEU A 311 3.34 22.11 -15.39
N LEU A 312 4.54 22.68 -15.30
CA LEU A 312 4.78 23.98 -14.67
C LEU A 312 4.32 25.11 -15.59
N VAL A 313 3.67 26.13 -15.02
CA VAL A 313 3.28 27.37 -15.70
C VAL A 313 4.00 28.54 -15.05
N PHE A 314 4.63 29.38 -15.87
CA PHE A 314 5.42 30.52 -15.41
C PHE A 314 4.69 31.86 -15.61
N ASP A 315 5.13 32.88 -14.87
CA ASP A 315 4.65 34.26 -14.92
C ASP A 315 4.74 34.92 -16.31
N ASP A 316 5.72 34.53 -17.13
CA ASP A 316 5.83 34.96 -18.54
C ASP A 316 4.88 34.21 -19.51
N GLY A 317 4.03 33.32 -18.99
CA GLY A 317 3.08 32.51 -19.76
C GLY A 317 3.68 31.24 -20.39
N SER A 318 5.01 31.06 -20.33
CA SER A 318 5.67 29.83 -20.79
C SER A 318 5.40 28.66 -19.86
N THR A 319 5.67 27.45 -20.35
CA THR A 319 5.41 26.21 -19.61
C THR A 319 6.58 25.23 -19.69
N ARG A 320 6.73 24.37 -18.69
CA ARG A 320 7.73 23.29 -18.66
C ARG A 320 7.11 22.00 -18.15
N ALA A 321 7.06 20.97 -18.99
CA ALA A 321 6.68 19.63 -18.55
C ALA A 321 7.72 19.11 -17.56
N VAL A 322 7.26 18.46 -16.50
CA VAL A 322 8.13 17.76 -15.54
C VAL A 322 8.75 16.55 -16.24
N ASP A 323 10.04 16.29 -16.00
CA ASP A 323 10.81 15.33 -16.79
C ASP A 323 10.50 13.87 -16.43
N SER A 324 10.23 13.61 -15.14
CA SER A 324 9.94 12.28 -14.61
C SER A 324 8.58 12.22 -13.92
N ASP A 325 7.72 11.36 -14.47
CA ASP A 325 6.41 11.02 -13.92
C ASP A 325 6.52 10.20 -12.62
N ALA A 326 5.39 10.09 -11.91
CA ALA A 326 5.21 9.20 -10.78
C ALA A 326 4.01 8.26 -11.01
N TRP A 327 3.71 7.44 -10.02
CA TRP A 327 2.56 6.55 -10.01
C TRP A 327 1.81 6.68 -8.69
N VAL A 328 0.50 6.48 -8.70
CA VAL A 328 -0.32 6.42 -7.50
C VAL A 328 -1.04 5.08 -7.42
N VAL A 329 -1.14 4.53 -6.22
CA VAL A 329 -1.90 3.31 -5.92
C VAL A 329 -2.90 3.64 -4.83
N SER A 330 -4.18 3.34 -5.04
CA SER A 330 -5.24 3.37 -4.05
C SER A 330 -5.53 1.95 -3.59
N THR A 331 -5.33 1.69 -2.30
CA THR A 331 -5.53 0.36 -1.70
C THR A 331 -6.44 0.43 -0.46
N ASP A 332 -6.58 -0.66 0.27
CA ASP A 332 -7.32 -0.78 1.51
C ASP A 332 -6.79 0.14 2.65
N PRO A 333 -7.56 0.33 3.74
CA PRO A 333 -7.11 1.13 4.88
C PRO A 333 -5.97 0.47 5.66
N SER A 334 -5.08 1.28 6.25
CA SER A 334 -4.07 0.80 7.21
C SER A 334 -4.59 1.02 8.62
N TYR A 335 -5.07 -0.06 9.25
CA TYR A 335 -5.65 -0.01 10.59
C TYR A 335 -4.59 -0.02 11.71
N ALA A 336 -3.31 -0.07 11.38
CA ALA A 336 -2.22 0.08 12.36
C ALA A 336 -1.07 0.89 11.74
N PRO A 337 -1.32 2.17 11.41
CA PRO A 337 -0.42 2.96 10.56
C PRO A 337 0.98 3.18 11.13
N GLN A 338 1.14 3.09 12.45
CA GLN A 338 2.45 3.20 13.12
C GLN A 338 3.13 1.85 13.36
N ILE A 339 2.46 0.73 13.08
CA ILE A 339 3.08 -0.59 13.21
C ILE A 339 3.81 -0.91 11.91
N ARG A 340 5.12 -1.16 12.03
CA ARG A 340 5.99 -1.43 10.89
C ARG A 340 5.96 -2.90 10.50
N ASN A 341 5.93 -3.20 9.20
CA ASN A 341 6.23 -4.54 8.70
C ASN A 341 7.72 -4.85 8.81
N VAL A 342 8.05 -6.12 9.07
CA VAL A 342 9.44 -6.58 9.07
C VAL A 342 10.04 -6.51 7.65
N VAL A 343 9.23 -6.85 6.64
CA VAL A 343 9.53 -6.64 5.22
C VAL A 343 8.52 -5.65 4.68
N THR A 344 8.97 -4.47 4.27
CA THR A 344 8.15 -3.40 3.69
C THR A 344 8.24 -3.41 2.17
N VAL A 345 7.31 -2.75 1.47
CA VAL A 345 7.43 -2.58 0.00
C VAL A 345 8.76 -1.94 -0.35
N TRP A 346 9.23 -0.97 0.44
CA TRP A 346 10.54 -0.36 0.23
C TRP A 346 11.68 -1.39 0.23
N ASP A 347 11.64 -2.38 1.12
CA ASP A 347 12.69 -3.38 1.22
C ASP A 347 12.74 -4.26 -0.05
N GLU A 348 11.58 -4.67 -0.57
CA GLU A 348 11.46 -5.43 -1.82
C GLU A 348 11.89 -4.60 -3.05
N VAL A 349 11.43 -3.35 -3.14
CA VAL A 349 11.81 -2.43 -4.22
C VAL A 349 13.31 -2.16 -4.18
N LEU A 350 13.88 -1.83 -3.01
CA LEU A 350 15.30 -1.55 -2.87
C LEU A 350 16.15 -2.79 -3.21
N THR A 351 15.77 -3.97 -2.74
CA THR A 351 16.45 -5.23 -3.10
C THR A 351 16.44 -5.43 -4.62
N THR A 352 15.29 -5.27 -5.27
CA THR A 352 15.17 -5.39 -6.73
C THR A 352 16.09 -4.40 -7.44
N TRP A 353 16.13 -3.15 -7.01
CA TRP A 353 16.96 -2.11 -7.60
C TRP A 353 18.46 -2.29 -7.37
N VAL A 354 18.85 -2.74 -6.18
CA VAL A 354 20.25 -3.06 -5.87
C VAL A 354 20.74 -4.26 -6.70
N GLU A 355 19.94 -5.32 -6.78
CA GLU A 355 20.37 -6.57 -7.43
C GLU A 355 20.22 -6.56 -8.96
N LYS A 356 19.25 -5.83 -9.51
CA LYS A 356 18.88 -5.89 -10.94
C LYS A 356 19.23 -4.64 -11.73
N PHE A 357 19.33 -3.48 -11.08
CA PHE A 357 19.56 -2.20 -11.74
C PHE A 357 20.91 -1.56 -11.39
N GLY A 358 21.74 -2.22 -10.57
CA GLY A 358 23.05 -1.71 -10.17
C GLY A 358 22.99 -0.39 -9.42
N LEU A 359 21.90 -0.16 -8.66
CA LEU A 359 21.64 1.11 -7.97
C LEU A 359 22.78 1.52 -7.03
N MET A 360 23.41 0.54 -6.37
CA MET A 360 24.47 0.75 -5.38
C MET A 360 25.62 -0.24 -5.62
N PRO A 361 26.52 0.03 -6.58
CA PRO A 361 27.58 -0.91 -6.96
C PRO A 361 28.60 -1.18 -5.83
N THR A 362 28.74 -0.27 -4.87
CA THR A 362 29.58 -0.50 -3.67
C THR A 362 28.95 -1.45 -2.66
N LEU A 363 27.66 -1.78 -2.83
CA LEU A 363 26.90 -2.68 -1.98
C LEU A 363 26.66 -4.03 -2.67
N TYR A 364 26.36 -4.02 -3.98
CA TYR A 364 26.17 -5.21 -4.79
C TYR A 364 26.79 -5.03 -6.17
N ASP A 365 27.71 -5.93 -6.54
CA ASP A 365 28.38 -5.92 -7.84
C ASP A 365 28.54 -7.36 -8.34
N LYS A 366 28.42 -7.54 -9.66
CA LYS A 366 28.63 -8.82 -10.37
C LYS A 366 27.95 -10.03 -9.73
N GLY A 367 26.71 -9.86 -9.25
CA GLY A 367 25.92 -10.95 -8.69
C GLY A 367 26.20 -11.27 -7.22
N SER A 368 26.86 -10.36 -6.48
CA SER A 368 27.26 -10.61 -5.10
C SER A 368 27.23 -9.37 -4.20
N TYR A 369 26.80 -9.56 -2.95
CA TYR A 369 26.91 -8.54 -1.91
C TYR A 369 28.36 -8.34 -1.49
N GLN A 370 28.78 -7.07 -1.41
CA GLN A 370 30.15 -6.69 -1.10
C GLN A 370 30.42 -6.84 0.40
N GLN A 371 31.21 -7.84 0.79
CA GLN A 371 31.45 -8.21 2.20
C GLN A 371 32.15 -7.13 3.04
N ASN A 372 32.76 -6.14 2.40
CA ASN A 372 33.34 -4.97 3.07
C ASN A 372 32.30 -3.86 3.36
N TYR A 373 31.03 -4.04 2.96
CA TYR A 373 29.97 -3.10 3.25
C TYR A 373 29.58 -3.15 4.74
N TRP A 374 29.56 -1.99 5.39
CA TRP A 374 29.16 -1.88 6.79
C TRP A 374 27.76 -1.24 6.86
N PRO A 375 26.72 -2.00 7.26
CA PRO A 375 25.39 -1.44 7.40
C PRO A 375 25.35 -0.34 8.47
N ARG A 376 24.43 0.60 8.31
CA ARG A 376 24.15 1.65 9.31
C ARG A 376 23.08 1.19 10.28
N PHE A 377 23.40 1.21 11.56
CA PHE A 377 22.49 0.67 12.57
C PHE A 377 21.09 1.30 12.52
N GLY A 378 21.02 2.64 12.57
CA GLY A 378 19.73 3.35 12.64
C GLY A 378 18.84 3.19 11.41
N ASP A 379 19.41 2.95 10.23
CA ASP A 379 18.67 2.91 8.96
C ASP A 379 18.42 1.51 8.41
N GLU A 380 19.31 0.57 8.69
CA GLU A 380 19.38 -0.72 7.99
C GLU A 380 19.23 -1.92 8.93
N ILE A 381 19.42 -1.73 10.24
CA ILE A 381 19.29 -2.79 11.25
C ILE A 381 18.12 -2.50 12.21
N PHE A 382 18.15 -1.33 12.84
CA PHE A 382 17.15 -0.93 13.84
C PHE A 382 15.70 -1.02 13.34
N PRO A 383 15.36 -0.64 12.09
CA PRO A 383 13.98 -0.79 11.61
C PRO A 383 13.48 -2.24 11.57
N ILE A 384 14.38 -3.22 11.33
CA ILE A 384 14.03 -4.65 11.34
C ILE A 384 13.71 -5.10 12.76
N LEU A 385 14.57 -4.75 13.71
CA LEU A 385 14.37 -5.08 15.13
C LEU A 385 13.11 -4.40 15.69
N LYS A 386 12.89 -3.13 15.34
CA LYS A 386 11.73 -2.38 15.77
C LYS A 386 10.43 -2.95 15.20
N ALA A 387 10.42 -3.36 13.93
CA ALA A 387 9.26 -4.03 13.35
C ALA A 387 8.91 -5.31 14.10
N ALA A 388 9.90 -6.16 14.42
CA ALA A 388 9.68 -7.40 15.15
C ALA A 388 9.09 -7.16 16.56
N GLU A 389 9.54 -6.10 17.24
CA GLU A 389 9.01 -5.68 18.54
C GLU A 389 7.55 -5.23 18.46
N LEU A 390 7.22 -4.41 17.46
CA LEU A 390 5.90 -3.80 17.32
C LEU A 390 4.79 -4.80 16.97
N GLN A 391 5.15 -5.99 16.45
CA GLN A 391 4.19 -7.07 16.18
C GLN A 391 3.37 -7.48 17.40
N ARG A 392 3.85 -7.20 18.63
CA ARG A 392 3.09 -7.52 19.84
C ARG A 392 1.75 -6.79 19.94
N TRP A 393 1.59 -5.66 19.26
CA TRP A 393 0.40 -4.81 19.40
C TRP A 393 -0.77 -5.20 18.50
N ASN A 394 -0.53 -6.06 17.52
CA ASN A 394 -1.49 -6.49 16.51
C ASN A 394 -1.52 -8.01 16.29
N THR A 395 -0.75 -8.76 17.09
CA THR A 395 -0.76 -10.22 17.17
C THR A 395 -0.76 -10.71 18.62
N ASN A 396 -0.95 -12.00 18.81
CA ASN A 396 -1.01 -12.69 20.08
C ASN A 396 0.26 -13.55 20.31
N LEU A 397 1.41 -12.89 20.44
CA LEU A 397 2.72 -13.55 20.63
C LEU A 397 2.90 -14.12 22.05
N PRO A 398 3.69 -15.20 22.23
CA PRO A 398 3.82 -15.89 23.53
C PRO A 398 4.42 -15.03 24.64
N TRP A 399 5.30 -14.09 24.30
CA TRP A 399 5.94 -13.17 25.25
C TRP A 399 5.09 -11.94 25.58
N ASN A 400 3.96 -11.74 24.89
CA ASN A 400 3.02 -10.66 25.16
C ASN A 400 1.84 -11.18 26.00
N LYS A 401 2.13 -11.63 27.23
CA LYS A 401 1.17 -12.38 28.05
C LYS A 401 0.04 -11.46 28.56
N PRO A 402 -1.24 -11.72 28.22
CA PRO A 402 -2.35 -11.00 28.82
C PRO A 402 -2.32 -11.10 30.35
N GLY A 403 -2.51 -9.97 31.04
CA GLY A 403 -2.42 -9.85 32.50
C GLY A 403 -0.98 -9.88 33.03
N GLY A 404 0.03 -9.94 32.17
CA GLY A 404 1.44 -9.89 32.50
C GLY A 404 2.01 -8.48 32.49
N TYR A 405 3.27 -8.37 32.93
CA TYR A 405 4.07 -7.16 32.76
C TYR A 405 4.55 -7.05 31.30
N ASP A 406 4.52 -5.84 30.75
CA ASP A 406 5.17 -5.58 29.46
C ASP A 406 6.70 -5.55 29.61
N SER A 407 7.36 -6.65 29.25
CA SER A 407 8.81 -6.80 29.24
C SER A 407 9.32 -7.16 27.84
N HIS A 408 10.14 -6.29 27.24
CA HIS A 408 10.82 -6.56 25.98
C HIS A 408 12.15 -5.78 25.91
N ARG A 409 13.17 -6.35 25.27
CA ARG A 409 14.56 -5.86 25.34
C ARG A 409 15.22 -5.70 23.95
N VAL A 410 14.63 -4.92 23.05
CA VAL A 410 15.30 -4.55 21.77
C VAL A 410 16.65 -3.89 22.04
N LYS A 411 16.77 -3.12 23.13
CA LYS A 411 18.02 -2.49 23.57
C LYS A 411 19.15 -3.50 23.82
N ASP A 412 18.85 -4.70 24.33
CA ASP A 412 19.88 -5.72 24.54
C ASP A 412 20.44 -6.23 23.21
N LEU A 413 19.58 -6.33 22.18
CA LEU A 413 19.99 -6.79 20.87
C LEU A 413 21.00 -5.84 20.23
N GLU A 414 20.99 -4.56 20.62
CA GLU A 414 21.98 -3.57 20.15
C GLU A 414 23.41 -3.87 20.64
N GLU A 415 23.55 -4.60 21.75
CA GLU A 415 24.81 -4.91 22.42
C GLU A 415 25.43 -6.23 21.94
N ASP A 416 24.64 -7.29 21.77
CA ASP A 416 25.11 -8.61 21.27
C ASP A 416 24.13 -9.24 20.27
N PRO A 417 24.43 -9.18 18.96
CA PRO A 417 23.57 -9.75 17.91
C PRO A 417 23.72 -11.26 17.74
N SER A 418 24.77 -11.88 18.28
CA SER A 418 25.21 -13.24 17.88
C SER A 418 24.16 -14.30 18.18
N GLY A 419 23.50 -14.23 19.34
CA GLY A 419 22.42 -15.15 19.70
C GLY A 419 21.13 -14.98 18.90
N THR A 420 20.98 -13.87 18.16
CA THR A 420 19.74 -13.56 17.41
C THR A 420 19.85 -13.92 15.93
N PHE A 421 21.04 -13.87 15.35
CA PHE A 421 21.21 -14.14 13.92
C PHE A 421 20.85 -15.58 13.54
N ASP A 422 21.20 -16.56 14.38
CA ASP A 422 20.87 -17.98 14.15
C ASP A 422 19.36 -18.25 14.13
N LEU A 423 18.55 -17.33 14.66
CA LEU A 423 17.09 -17.39 14.63
C LEU A 423 16.50 -16.76 13.37
N ILE A 424 17.28 -16.10 12.52
CA ILE A 424 16.80 -15.45 11.30
C ILE A 424 16.81 -16.45 10.14
N ARG A 425 15.65 -16.60 9.49
CA ARG A 425 15.50 -17.45 8.31
C ARG A 425 16.34 -16.93 7.14
N ASN A 426 17.27 -17.75 6.65
CA ASN A 426 18.09 -17.44 5.49
C ASN A 426 17.27 -17.57 4.20
N PRO A 427 17.05 -16.47 3.45
CA PRO A 427 16.27 -16.51 2.20
C PRO A 427 16.92 -17.36 1.10
N GLY A 428 18.22 -17.65 1.19
CA GLY A 428 18.95 -18.54 0.27
C GLY A 428 18.97 -20.02 0.68
N ASN A 429 18.43 -20.37 1.86
CA ASN A 429 18.38 -21.76 2.32
C ASN A 429 16.95 -22.32 2.27
N ASN A 430 16.65 -23.08 1.21
CA ASN A 430 15.32 -23.65 1.00
C ASN A 430 14.84 -24.55 2.16
N ALA A 431 15.74 -25.22 2.89
CA ALA A 431 15.37 -26.07 4.01
C ALA A 431 14.77 -25.26 5.19
N GLN A 432 15.13 -23.98 5.31
CA GLN A 432 14.62 -23.08 6.36
C GLN A 432 13.28 -22.43 6.00
N SER A 433 12.82 -22.53 4.74
CA SER A 433 11.54 -21.95 4.29
C SER A 433 10.30 -22.57 4.94
N SER A 434 10.44 -23.78 5.50
CA SER A 434 9.41 -24.54 6.21
C SER A 434 9.68 -24.68 7.71
N ASP A 435 10.75 -24.06 8.23
CA ASP A 435 11.10 -24.12 9.64
C ASP A 435 10.35 -23.04 10.43
N GLY A 436 9.32 -23.46 11.18
CA GLY A 436 8.49 -22.57 12.00
C GLY A 436 9.13 -22.11 13.32
N SER A 437 10.38 -22.53 13.61
CA SER A 437 11.14 -22.05 14.77
C SER A 437 11.91 -20.75 14.49
N LEU A 438 12.08 -20.40 13.20
CA LEU A 438 12.85 -19.24 12.76
C LEU A 438 11.96 -18.00 12.56
N MET A 439 12.60 -16.83 12.57
CA MET A 439 12.02 -15.52 12.41
C MET A 439 12.17 -14.99 10.97
N PRO A 440 11.21 -14.17 10.49
CA PRO A 440 9.98 -13.74 11.17
C PRO A 440 8.97 -14.87 11.38
N LEU A 441 8.22 -14.82 12.48
CA LEU A 441 7.14 -15.75 12.81
C LEU A 441 5.84 -15.36 12.08
N ALA A 442 5.90 -15.29 10.76
CA ALA A 442 4.82 -14.88 9.88
C ALA A 442 4.76 -15.79 8.64
N LEU A 443 3.59 -15.86 8.02
CA LEU A 443 3.38 -16.65 6.81
C LEU A 443 4.17 -16.09 5.64
N GLY A 444 4.74 -16.97 4.82
CA GLY A 444 5.51 -16.60 3.61
C GLY A 444 4.65 -16.58 2.36
N ASP A 445 5.22 -16.09 1.26
CA ASP A 445 4.58 -16.03 -0.07
C ASP A 445 3.93 -17.36 -0.47
N ASN A 446 3.05 -17.35 -1.46
CA ASN A 446 2.50 -18.58 -2.01
C ASN A 446 3.65 -19.56 -2.34
N GLN A 447 3.50 -20.81 -1.88
CA GLN A 447 4.52 -21.88 -1.94
C GLN A 447 5.73 -21.74 -1.01
N LYS A 448 5.73 -20.77 -0.09
CA LYS A 448 6.71 -20.61 0.99
C LYS A 448 5.98 -20.57 2.32
N SER A 449 6.15 -21.61 3.14
CA SER A 449 5.45 -21.74 4.43
C SER A 449 5.60 -20.48 5.32
N PHE A 450 6.82 -19.93 5.40
CA PHE A 450 7.13 -18.79 6.28
C PHE A 450 7.89 -17.67 5.56
N LEU A 451 7.66 -16.44 6.04
CA LEU A 451 8.31 -15.23 5.53
C LEU A 451 9.81 -15.26 5.82
N SER A 452 10.63 -14.78 4.91
CA SER A 452 12.04 -14.47 5.18
C SER A 452 12.26 -12.96 5.05
N LEU A 453 13.34 -12.45 5.64
CA LEU A 453 13.86 -11.15 5.22
C LEU A 453 14.18 -11.17 3.73
N THR A 454 14.27 -10.00 3.10
CA THR A 454 14.85 -9.93 1.74
C THR A 454 16.31 -10.34 1.78
N THR A 455 16.88 -10.74 0.64
CA THR A 455 18.31 -11.05 0.52
C THR A 455 19.20 -9.90 0.99
N LEU A 456 18.78 -8.65 0.72
CA LEU A 456 19.51 -7.45 1.14
C LEU A 456 19.41 -7.23 2.66
N GLN A 457 18.21 -7.32 3.24
CA GLN A 457 18.03 -7.21 4.68
C GLN A 457 18.82 -8.30 5.42
N TYR A 458 18.77 -9.55 4.92
CA TYR A 458 19.53 -10.66 5.50
C TYR A 458 21.04 -10.40 5.44
N PHE A 459 21.56 -9.88 4.33
CA PHE A 459 22.96 -9.47 4.22
C PHE A 459 23.34 -8.39 5.26
N PHE A 460 22.49 -7.38 5.46
CA PHE A 460 22.75 -6.37 6.50
C PHE A 460 22.80 -6.99 7.90
N VAL A 461 21.84 -7.84 8.24
CA VAL A 461 21.81 -8.51 9.55
C VAL A 461 23.02 -9.44 9.71
N SER A 462 23.48 -10.13 8.66
CA SER A 462 24.68 -10.97 8.74
C SER A 462 25.95 -10.16 8.96
N GLN A 463 26.10 -9.00 8.32
CA GLN A 463 27.23 -8.10 8.53
C GLN A 463 27.24 -7.58 9.98
N TRP A 464 26.08 -7.15 10.47
CA TRP A 464 25.91 -6.70 11.85
C TRP A 464 26.23 -7.79 12.87
N ALA A 465 25.75 -9.02 12.65
CA ALA A 465 26.05 -10.18 13.49
C ALA A 465 27.54 -10.52 13.51
N GLY A 466 28.26 -10.29 12.40
CA GLY A 466 29.72 -10.40 12.31
C GLY A 466 30.49 -9.23 12.94
N GLY A 467 29.82 -8.25 13.54
CA GLY A 467 30.43 -7.07 14.16
C GLY A 467 30.75 -5.93 13.19
N TYR A 468 30.37 -6.04 11.92
CA TYR A 468 30.55 -4.98 10.92
C TYR A 468 29.37 -4.02 10.94
N LEU A 469 29.57 -2.85 11.53
CA LEU A 469 28.50 -1.86 11.70
C LEU A 469 29.06 -0.44 11.67
N TYR A 470 28.41 0.41 10.90
CA TYR A 470 28.61 1.85 10.96
C TYR A 470 27.64 2.46 11.98
N ARG A 471 28.17 2.85 13.15
CA ARG A 471 27.36 3.37 14.28
C ARG A 471 27.06 4.88 14.20
N TYR A 472 27.62 5.60 13.23
CA TYR A 472 27.38 7.05 13.09
C TYR A 472 26.13 7.36 12.24
N LYS A 473 25.86 8.66 12.03
CA LYS A 473 24.69 9.31 11.40
C LYS A 473 23.98 8.46 10.32
N PRO A 474 22.64 8.49 10.22
CA PRO A 474 21.89 7.99 9.07
C PRO A 474 22.44 8.43 7.70
N LYS A 475 22.07 7.71 6.63
CA LYS A 475 22.30 8.16 5.25
C LYS A 475 21.48 9.43 5.02
N ASP A 476 22.16 10.47 4.56
CA ASP A 476 21.48 11.69 4.15
C ASP A 476 20.73 11.42 2.84
N LEU A 477 19.44 11.77 2.81
CA LEU A 477 18.54 11.61 1.67
C LEU A 477 18.04 12.99 1.25
N GLY A 478 17.98 13.23 -0.06
CA GLY A 478 17.34 14.42 -0.60
C GLY A 478 15.82 14.37 -0.34
N PRO A 479 15.10 15.49 -0.43
CA PRO A 479 13.66 15.54 -0.14
C PRO A 479 12.85 14.54 -0.98
N GLY A 480 13.20 14.34 -2.25
CA GLY A 480 12.54 13.35 -3.11
C GLY A 480 12.86 11.90 -2.72
N GLU A 481 14.13 11.61 -2.43
CA GLU A 481 14.60 10.26 -2.05
C GLU A 481 14.04 9.84 -0.69
N TYR A 482 13.92 10.79 0.24
CA TYR A 482 13.28 10.59 1.52
C TYR A 482 11.81 10.18 1.35
N LEU A 483 11.06 10.83 0.44
CA LEU A 483 9.66 10.47 0.17
C LEU A 483 9.55 9.11 -0.54
N ASP A 484 10.38 8.84 -1.55
CA ASP A 484 10.41 7.56 -2.28
C ASP A 484 10.61 6.38 -1.31
N LYS A 485 11.52 6.54 -0.33
CA LYS A 485 11.70 5.56 0.74
C LYS A 485 10.51 5.52 1.69
N THR A 486 10.19 6.65 2.30
CA THR A 486 9.37 6.68 3.51
C THR A 486 7.93 6.26 3.26
N VAL A 487 7.35 6.65 2.13
CA VAL A 487 5.99 6.24 1.74
C VAL A 487 5.89 4.72 1.63
N LEU A 488 6.88 4.07 1.02
CA LEU A 488 6.89 2.61 0.81
C LEU A 488 7.30 1.81 2.06
N THR A 489 7.96 2.44 3.03
CA THR A 489 8.22 1.80 4.34
C THR A 489 6.96 1.61 5.19
N ASN A 490 5.88 2.34 4.88
CA ASN A 490 4.58 2.21 5.54
C ASN A 490 3.67 1.14 4.91
N CYS A 491 4.21 0.40 3.94
CA CYS A 491 3.47 -0.59 3.15
C CYS A 491 4.03 -2.00 3.37
N LEU A 492 3.20 -3.00 3.13
CA LEU A 492 3.52 -4.41 3.27
C LEU A 492 4.40 -4.94 2.13
N GLY A 493 5.58 -5.46 2.45
CA GLY A 493 6.48 -6.11 1.48
C GLY A 493 6.43 -7.64 1.47
N GLY A 494 5.79 -8.27 2.44
CA GLY A 494 5.67 -9.72 2.46
C GLY A 494 4.82 -10.23 3.63
N ARG A 495 4.05 -11.32 3.45
CA ARG A 495 4.00 -12.13 2.22
C ARG A 495 3.23 -11.52 1.05
N PHE A 496 3.62 -11.87 -0.18
CA PHE A 496 2.82 -11.64 -1.38
C PHE A 496 2.03 -12.91 -1.74
N GLY A 497 0.85 -13.03 -1.14
CA GLY A 497 -0.12 -14.09 -1.38
C GLY A 497 -1.51 -13.73 -0.84
N PRO A 498 -2.21 -12.74 -1.44
CA PRO A 498 -1.78 -11.81 -2.51
C PRO A 498 -0.90 -10.63 -2.05
N GLY A 499 -0.92 -10.25 -0.77
CA GLY A 499 -0.39 -8.97 -0.28
C GLY A 499 -1.52 -7.95 -0.08
N ILE A 500 -1.19 -6.72 0.31
CA ILE A 500 -2.17 -5.69 0.69
C ILE A 500 -2.01 -4.42 -0.17
N ASP A 501 -0.90 -3.69 -0.01
CA ASP A 501 -0.71 -2.42 -0.74
C ASP A 501 -0.31 -2.66 -2.20
N LEU A 502 0.62 -3.60 -2.38
CA LEU A 502 1.20 -4.05 -3.65
C LEU A 502 1.49 -5.55 -3.53
N THR A 503 1.91 -6.17 -4.63
CA THR A 503 2.25 -7.59 -4.69
C THR A 503 3.57 -7.86 -5.42
N PHE A 504 3.87 -9.14 -5.64
CA PHE A 504 5.11 -9.70 -6.21
C PHE A 504 5.65 -9.01 -7.46
N VAL A 505 4.82 -8.26 -8.19
CA VAL A 505 5.24 -7.47 -9.37
C VAL A 505 6.30 -6.43 -9.05
N VAL A 506 6.40 -5.96 -7.80
CA VAL A 506 7.48 -5.05 -7.38
C VAL A 506 8.88 -5.67 -7.50
N ARG A 507 8.96 -7.01 -7.62
CA ARG A 507 10.19 -7.77 -7.81
C ARG A 507 10.55 -7.96 -9.29
N ASP A 508 9.67 -7.60 -10.22
CA ASP A 508 9.92 -7.74 -11.66
C ASP A 508 10.66 -6.51 -12.20
N PRO A 509 11.86 -6.66 -12.81
CA PRO A 509 12.52 -5.57 -13.48
C PRO A 509 11.68 -4.89 -14.58
N ASN A 510 10.77 -5.62 -15.24
CA ASN A 510 9.93 -5.05 -16.30
C ASN A 510 8.96 -3.98 -15.80
N LEU A 511 8.68 -3.93 -14.48
CA LEU A 511 7.85 -2.89 -13.87
C LEU A 511 8.49 -1.50 -13.98
N TYR A 512 9.82 -1.44 -14.05
CA TYR A 512 10.59 -0.22 -13.90
C TYR A 512 11.26 0.24 -15.20
N LYS A 513 11.58 1.54 -15.26
CA LYS A 513 12.42 2.11 -16.33
C LYS A 513 13.88 1.69 -16.10
N GLU A 514 14.43 0.94 -17.06
CA GLU A 514 15.79 0.38 -16.95
C GLU A 514 16.90 1.42 -17.16
N ASP A 515 16.60 2.45 -17.92
CA ASP A 515 17.47 3.60 -18.24
C ASP A 515 17.45 4.66 -17.14
N TRP A 516 17.29 4.25 -15.87
CA TRP A 516 17.18 5.13 -14.71
C TRP A 516 18.38 6.08 -14.51
N MET A 517 19.54 5.73 -15.07
CA MET A 517 20.73 6.58 -15.09
C MET A 517 20.58 7.78 -16.03
N ASP A 518 19.59 7.79 -16.94
CA ASP A 518 19.19 9.02 -17.63
C ASP A 518 18.73 10.03 -16.58
N PRO A 519 19.36 11.21 -16.53
CA PRO A 519 18.99 12.23 -15.58
C PRO A 519 17.50 12.61 -15.57
N LYS A 520 16.83 12.52 -16.72
CA LYS A 520 15.41 12.85 -16.86
C LYS A 520 14.49 11.81 -16.23
N ILE A 521 15.00 10.62 -15.90
CA ILE A 521 14.21 9.50 -15.36
C ILE A 521 14.46 9.38 -13.86
N GLY A 522 15.67 8.98 -13.46
CA GLY A 522 16.02 8.72 -12.06
C GLY A 522 15.54 7.39 -11.51
N PRO A 523 15.88 7.08 -10.25
CA PRO A 523 15.60 5.78 -9.65
C PRO A 523 14.10 5.58 -9.34
N PHE A 524 13.71 4.31 -9.19
CA PHE A 524 12.38 3.85 -8.75
C PHE A 524 11.20 4.22 -9.65
N ARG A 525 11.44 4.58 -10.91
CA ARG A 525 10.37 5.00 -11.84
C ARG A 525 9.69 3.82 -12.50
N ILE A 526 8.36 3.82 -12.44
CA ILE A 526 7.49 2.88 -13.15
C ILE A 526 7.63 3.09 -14.67
N ASN A 527 7.63 2.00 -15.44
CA ASN A 527 7.68 2.01 -16.90
C ASN A 527 6.33 2.40 -17.52
N ALA A 528 5.78 3.54 -17.10
CA ALA A 528 4.49 4.06 -17.51
C ALA A 528 4.37 4.20 -19.03
N ARG A 529 3.31 3.64 -19.60
CA ARG A 529 2.94 3.83 -21.01
C ARG A 529 2.65 5.31 -21.28
N LYS A 530 3.23 5.85 -22.34
CA LYS A 530 2.90 7.20 -22.82
C LYS A 530 1.67 7.14 -23.72
N PHE A 531 0.62 7.85 -23.35
CA PHE A 531 -0.63 7.87 -24.10
C PHE A 531 -0.74 9.08 -25.03
N ASP A 532 -1.21 8.84 -26.26
CA ASP A 532 -1.82 9.87 -27.07
C ASP A 532 -3.33 9.89 -26.82
N TYR A 533 -3.76 10.73 -25.89
CA TYR A 533 -5.17 10.86 -25.56
C TYR A 533 -6.03 11.40 -26.70
N SER A 534 -5.44 11.99 -27.75
CA SER A 534 -6.22 12.46 -28.90
C SER A 534 -6.75 11.32 -29.78
N ALA A 535 -6.21 10.11 -29.62
CA ALA A 535 -6.68 8.90 -30.30
C ALA A 535 -7.91 8.26 -29.63
N ALA A 536 -8.38 8.77 -28.48
CA ALA A 536 -9.53 8.23 -27.78
C ALA A 536 -10.83 8.40 -28.58
N THR A 537 -11.66 7.35 -28.60
CA THR A 537 -12.99 7.35 -29.24
C THR A 537 -14.01 6.73 -28.30
N GLU A 538 -15.27 7.16 -28.36
CA GLU A 538 -16.31 6.65 -27.45
C GLU A 538 -16.63 5.17 -27.64
N SER A 539 -16.41 4.65 -28.84
CA SER A 539 -16.84 3.29 -29.23
C SER A 539 -15.87 2.19 -28.82
N GLU A 540 -14.63 2.52 -28.47
CA GLU A 540 -13.53 1.56 -28.30
C GLU A 540 -12.85 1.72 -26.95
N PRO A 541 -12.57 0.63 -26.21
CA PRO A 541 -11.76 0.73 -24.99
C PRO A 541 -10.42 1.42 -25.26
N PHE A 542 -10.03 2.37 -24.40
CA PHE A 542 -8.75 3.07 -24.54
C PHE A 542 -7.58 2.26 -23.97
N LEU A 543 -7.80 1.63 -22.81
CA LEU A 543 -6.83 0.76 -22.16
C LEU A 543 -6.88 -0.66 -22.73
N GLY A 544 -5.73 -1.32 -22.77
CA GLY A 544 -5.59 -2.71 -23.18
C GLY A 544 -5.34 -3.64 -21.99
N VAL A 545 -4.76 -4.81 -22.28
CA VAL A 545 -4.29 -5.75 -21.24
C VAL A 545 -3.19 -5.11 -20.38
N GLY A 546 -2.37 -4.25 -20.98
CA GLY A 546 -1.23 -3.61 -20.34
C GLY A 546 -0.13 -4.59 -19.98
N TYR A 547 0.50 -4.33 -18.84
CA TYR A 547 1.65 -5.03 -18.29
C TYR A 547 1.40 -6.52 -18.03
N ILE A 548 2.36 -7.36 -18.38
CA ILE A 548 2.34 -8.79 -18.03
C ILE A 548 3.72 -9.15 -17.44
N PRO A 549 3.77 -9.74 -16.23
CA PRO A 549 5.04 -10.04 -15.60
C PRO A 549 5.91 -10.95 -16.46
N SER A 550 7.22 -10.74 -16.43
CA SER A 550 8.21 -11.52 -17.22
C SER A 550 8.00 -11.52 -18.75
N ASP A 551 7.14 -10.66 -19.31
CA ASP A 551 6.89 -10.55 -20.75
C ASP A 551 7.41 -9.20 -21.29
N SER A 552 8.53 -9.23 -22.02
CA SER A 552 9.17 -8.02 -22.54
C SER A 552 8.32 -7.27 -23.57
N ASN A 553 7.37 -7.93 -24.23
CA ASN A 553 6.47 -7.30 -25.19
C ASN A 553 5.31 -6.56 -24.48
N HIS A 554 5.11 -6.85 -23.20
CA HIS A 554 4.10 -6.26 -22.34
C HIS A 554 4.75 -5.60 -21.12
N ARG A 555 5.86 -4.86 -21.32
CA ARG A 555 6.57 -4.15 -20.25
C ARG A 555 6.04 -2.75 -19.95
N GLU A 556 5.27 -2.14 -20.86
CA GLU A 556 4.69 -0.82 -20.62
C GLU A 556 3.51 -0.92 -19.64
N ILE A 557 3.51 -0.07 -18.62
CA ILE A 557 2.54 -0.10 -17.52
C ILE A 557 1.40 0.88 -17.83
N GLU A 558 0.18 0.38 -17.87
CA GLU A 558 -1.05 1.16 -18.03
C GLU A 558 -1.76 1.37 -16.68
N PRO A 559 -2.65 2.37 -16.57
CA PRO A 559 -3.54 2.51 -15.41
C PRO A 559 -4.20 1.18 -15.01
N GLY A 560 -4.22 0.89 -13.72
CA GLY A 560 -4.81 -0.34 -13.16
C GLY A 560 -3.89 -1.56 -13.17
N ASP A 561 -2.69 -1.48 -13.74
CA ASP A 561 -1.79 -2.62 -13.87
C ASP A 561 -1.07 -3.01 -12.57
N LEU A 562 -0.92 -2.11 -11.59
CA LEU A 562 -0.30 -2.46 -10.30
C LEU A 562 -1.30 -3.16 -9.37
N VAL A 563 -2.59 -2.77 -9.38
CA VAL A 563 -3.61 -3.37 -8.50
C VAL A 563 -4.27 -4.61 -9.09
N LYS A 564 -4.20 -4.84 -10.40
CA LYS A 564 -4.97 -5.92 -11.05
C LYS A 564 -4.66 -7.33 -10.53
N PHE A 565 -3.46 -7.53 -10.00
CA PHE A 565 -3.01 -8.81 -9.43
C PHE A 565 -3.52 -9.03 -8.00
N MET A 566 -4.00 -8.00 -7.31
CA MET A 566 -4.52 -8.12 -5.94
C MET A 566 -5.86 -8.87 -5.92
N ALA A 567 -6.33 -9.23 -4.72
CA ALA A 567 -7.65 -9.84 -4.52
C ALA A 567 -8.79 -8.99 -5.06
N ILE A 568 -9.87 -9.65 -5.46
CA ILE A 568 -11.10 -9.04 -5.96
C ILE A 568 -12.34 -9.68 -5.30
N PRO A 569 -13.18 -8.88 -4.60
CA PRO A 569 -12.84 -7.58 -4.02
C PRO A 569 -11.78 -7.72 -2.91
N TRP A 570 -11.00 -6.66 -2.65
CA TRP A 570 -9.98 -6.67 -1.59
C TRP A 570 -10.52 -7.05 -0.20
N HIS A 571 -11.80 -6.75 0.09
CA HIS A 571 -12.39 -7.07 1.39
C HIS A 571 -12.42 -8.57 1.70
N ALA A 572 -12.53 -9.42 0.68
CA ALA A 572 -12.54 -10.87 0.81
C ALA A 572 -11.22 -11.37 1.39
N ASP A 573 -10.12 -10.82 0.89
CA ASP A 573 -8.77 -11.14 1.34
C ASP A 573 -8.52 -10.58 2.74
N TYR A 574 -8.90 -9.32 2.98
CA TYR A 574 -8.80 -8.71 4.32
C TYR A 574 -9.54 -9.55 5.38
N ASN A 575 -10.74 -10.04 5.05
CA ASN A 575 -11.51 -10.93 5.92
C ASN A 575 -10.76 -12.23 6.17
N SER A 576 -10.25 -12.88 5.11
CA SER A 576 -9.55 -14.15 5.26
C SER A 576 -8.22 -14.01 6.00
N CYS A 577 -7.55 -12.87 5.94
CA CYS A 577 -6.17 -12.74 6.42
C CYS A 577 -6.04 -12.51 7.93
N ALA A 578 -6.61 -13.45 8.69
CA ALA A 578 -6.51 -13.60 10.14
C ALA A 578 -5.42 -14.64 10.51
N THR A 579 -5.82 -15.80 11.03
CA THR A 579 -4.94 -16.90 11.44
C THR A 579 -5.00 -18.06 10.43
N HIS A 580 -3.86 -18.58 9.98
CA HIS A 580 -3.82 -19.71 9.04
C HIS A 580 -2.76 -20.74 9.40
N LEU A 581 -2.95 -21.95 8.87
CA LEU A 581 -1.82 -22.85 8.67
C LEU A 581 -0.89 -22.26 7.60
N PRO A 582 0.42 -22.56 7.65
CA PRO A 582 1.32 -22.29 6.54
C PRO A 582 0.89 -22.98 5.25
N ASP A 583 1.26 -22.39 4.11
CA ASP A 583 1.03 -22.98 2.80
C ASP A 583 2.34 -22.96 1.96
N PRO A 584 2.99 -24.11 1.73
CA PRO A 584 2.59 -25.45 2.18
C PRO A 584 2.69 -25.61 3.70
N ASN A 585 1.84 -26.43 4.30
CA ASN A 585 1.91 -26.71 5.74
C ASN A 585 3.04 -27.72 6.03
N PRO A 586 4.06 -27.39 6.84
CA PRO A 586 5.11 -28.33 7.22
C PRO A 586 4.52 -29.57 7.92
N GLN A 587 5.15 -30.73 7.70
CA GLN A 587 4.68 -31.98 8.30
C GLN A 587 4.61 -31.88 9.83
N GLY A 588 3.45 -32.20 10.39
CA GLY A 588 3.21 -32.17 11.84
C GLY A 588 2.94 -30.77 12.43
N ASN A 589 3.00 -29.70 11.64
CA ASN A 589 2.63 -28.37 12.13
C ASN A 589 1.11 -28.26 12.34
N LYS A 590 0.73 -27.90 13.57
CA LYS A 590 -0.65 -27.62 14.00
C LYS A 590 -0.84 -26.18 14.49
N ASN A 591 0.22 -25.38 14.46
CA ASN A 591 0.17 -24.00 14.92
C ASN A 591 -0.37 -23.11 13.80
N LEU A 592 -1.10 -22.07 14.21
CA LEU A 592 -1.61 -21.03 13.33
C LEU A 592 -0.72 -19.79 13.40
N TYR A 593 -0.64 -19.06 12.29
CA TYR A 593 0.20 -17.89 12.11
C TYR A 593 -0.57 -16.78 11.40
N TRP A 594 0.01 -15.59 11.33
CA TRP A 594 -0.60 -14.40 10.72
C TRP A 594 0.10 -14.05 9.41
N SER A 595 -0.64 -13.45 8.47
CA SER A 595 -0.09 -12.98 7.21
C SER A 595 0.51 -11.58 7.33
N TRP A 596 -0.31 -10.56 7.69
CA TRP A 596 0.06 -9.14 7.57
C TRP A 596 -0.43 -8.27 8.73
N PRO A 597 -0.09 -8.62 9.97
CA PRO A 597 -0.61 -7.94 11.15
C PRO A 597 -0.46 -6.40 11.15
N ALA A 598 0.56 -5.83 10.48
CA ALA A 598 0.79 -4.39 10.46
C ALA A 598 -0.22 -3.58 9.61
N GLN A 599 -0.75 -4.14 8.52
CA GLN A 599 -1.83 -3.53 7.73
C GLN A 599 -3.20 -4.03 8.21
N ARG A 600 -3.24 -5.29 8.64
CA ARG A 600 -4.43 -6.03 9.06
C ARG A 600 -4.22 -6.53 10.51
N PRO A 601 -4.50 -5.73 11.55
CA PRO A 601 -4.39 -6.19 12.92
C PRO A 601 -5.24 -7.44 13.18
N VAL A 602 -4.71 -8.40 13.93
CA VAL A 602 -5.42 -9.64 14.25
C VAL A 602 -5.90 -9.63 15.68
N ALA A 603 -4.97 -9.53 16.64
CA ALA A 603 -5.26 -9.50 18.05
C ALA A 603 -4.72 -8.21 18.67
N VAL A 604 -5.56 -7.49 19.41
CA VAL A 604 -5.27 -6.13 19.86
C VAL A 604 -5.66 -5.94 21.33
N TYR A 605 -5.00 -4.99 21.98
CA TYR A 605 -5.49 -4.39 23.23
C TYR A 605 -6.22 -3.10 22.87
N THR A 606 -7.36 -2.86 23.51
CA THR A 606 -8.09 -1.59 23.33
C THR A 606 -7.73 -0.60 24.43
N TYR A 607 -7.83 0.68 24.12
CA TYR A 607 -7.66 1.73 25.13
C TYR A 607 -8.70 1.62 26.26
N ASP A 608 -9.94 1.22 25.92
CA ASP A 608 -11.02 1.05 26.89
C ASP A 608 -10.74 -0.12 27.84
N ASP A 609 -10.28 -1.26 27.34
CA ASP A 609 -9.93 -2.41 28.19
C ASP A 609 -8.74 -2.07 29.11
N LEU A 610 -7.77 -1.29 28.62
CA LEU A 610 -6.67 -0.78 29.43
C LEU A 610 -7.13 0.08 30.61
N ALA A 611 -8.13 0.93 30.40
CA ALA A 611 -8.68 1.78 31.45
C ALA A 611 -9.35 0.99 32.59
N THR A 612 -9.68 -0.29 32.35
CA THR A 612 -10.31 -1.17 33.34
C THR A 612 -9.31 -2.00 34.17
N VAL A 613 -8.01 -1.93 33.86
CA VAL A 613 -7.01 -2.75 34.57
C VAL A 613 -6.83 -2.25 36.01
N GLU A 614 -7.16 -3.11 36.98
CA GLU A 614 -6.95 -2.85 38.40
C GLU A 614 -5.46 -2.96 38.78
N ASN A 615 -5.08 -2.31 39.90
CA ASN A 615 -3.71 -2.37 40.46
C ASN A 615 -2.60 -1.87 39.53
N GLN A 616 -2.90 -0.92 38.64
CA GLN A 616 -1.88 -0.26 37.81
C GLN A 616 -0.89 0.56 38.64
N THR A 617 0.34 0.62 38.12
CA THR A 617 1.37 1.57 38.54
C THR A 617 1.27 2.85 37.70
N SER A 618 2.05 3.88 38.05
CA SER A 618 2.17 5.09 37.23
C SER A 618 3.66 5.33 36.94
N PRO A 619 4.13 5.16 35.69
CA PRO A 619 3.36 4.78 34.48
C PRO A 619 2.84 3.33 34.52
N PRO A 620 1.78 2.98 33.77
CA PRO A 620 1.20 1.64 33.78
C PRO A 620 2.17 0.59 33.24
N THR A 621 2.12 -0.61 33.83
CA THR A 621 3.03 -1.73 33.50
C THR A 621 2.32 -3.03 33.17
N LEU A 622 1.04 -3.16 33.53
CA LEU A 622 0.25 -4.37 33.33
C LEU A 622 -0.61 -4.26 32.08
N LEU A 623 -0.70 -5.35 31.31
CA LEU A 623 -1.63 -5.44 30.19
C LEU A 623 -2.98 -6.02 30.66
N PRO A 624 -4.09 -5.79 29.94
CA PRO A 624 -5.37 -6.46 30.20
C PRO A 624 -5.19 -7.98 30.16
N ASN A 625 -5.99 -8.71 30.92
CA ASN A 625 -5.93 -10.17 31.00
C ASN A 625 -6.49 -10.89 29.76
N TYR A 626 -6.91 -10.14 28.74
CA TYR A 626 -7.33 -10.65 27.43
C TYR A 626 -6.96 -9.67 26.31
N GLN A 627 -6.93 -10.19 25.08
CA GLN A 627 -6.92 -9.40 23.84
C GLN A 627 -8.27 -9.58 23.13
N ARG A 628 -8.59 -8.68 22.20
CA ARG A 628 -9.74 -8.81 21.29
C ARG A 628 -9.26 -9.11 19.88
N TYR A 629 -10.06 -9.82 19.09
CA TYR A 629 -9.84 -9.86 17.64
C TYR A 629 -10.21 -8.50 17.04
N SER A 630 -9.40 -7.94 16.15
CA SER A 630 -9.67 -6.65 15.50
C SER A 630 -11.00 -6.66 14.71
N VAL A 631 -11.27 -7.77 14.02
CA VAL A 631 -12.54 -8.04 13.35
C VAL A 631 -13.40 -8.92 14.27
N ARG A 632 -14.49 -8.34 14.80
CA ARG A 632 -15.28 -8.95 15.88
C ARG A 632 -16.77 -8.61 15.88
N GLY A 633 -17.31 -8.21 14.73
CA GLY A 633 -18.75 -7.97 14.57
C GLY A 633 -19.59 -9.24 14.61
N GLU A 634 -20.91 -9.08 14.58
CA GLU A 634 -21.84 -10.23 14.56
C GLU A 634 -21.54 -11.16 13.38
N GLY A 635 -21.47 -12.48 13.63
CA GLY A 635 -21.09 -13.46 12.61
C GLY A 635 -19.59 -13.79 12.55
N THR A 636 -18.76 -13.26 13.46
CA THR A 636 -17.33 -13.62 13.54
C THR A 636 -17.01 -14.83 14.43
N HIS A 637 -17.98 -15.32 15.21
CA HIS A 637 -17.77 -16.50 16.05
C HIS A 637 -17.51 -17.73 15.18
N ALA A 638 -16.45 -18.47 15.49
CA ALA A 638 -16.06 -19.67 14.76
C ALA A 638 -15.93 -20.88 15.71
N THR A 639 -16.30 -22.06 15.21
CA THR A 639 -16.01 -23.34 15.89
C THR A 639 -14.66 -23.91 15.49
N ASP A 640 -14.17 -23.60 14.29
CA ASP A 640 -12.85 -23.99 13.80
C ASP A 640 -11.81 -22.91 14.18
N PRO A 641 -10.75 -23.24 14.93
CA PRO A 641 -9.69 -22.30 15.29
C PRO A 641 -8.99 -21.63 14.09
N LYS A 642 -9.01 -22.20 12.89
CA LYS A 642 -8.46 -21.54 11.67
C LYS A 642 -9.33 -20.37 11.21
N MET A 643 -10.60 -20.36 11.58
CA MET A 643 -11.62 -19.45 11.06
C MET A 643 -11.94 -18.31 12.03
N VAL A 644 -11.16 -18.12 13.09
CA VAL A 644 -11.35 -17.02 14.04
C VAL A 644 -10.89 -15.67 13.47
N GLY A 645 -11.34 -14.58 14.11
CA GLY A 645 -10.92 -13.22 13.78
C GLY A 645 -11.34 -12.76 12.40
N ARG A 646 -12.41 -13.35 11.83
CA ARG A 646 -12.98 -13.09 10.51
C ARG A 646 -14.47 -13.40 10.50
N TYR A 647 -15.22 -12.85 9.56
CA TYR A 647 -16.62 -13.22 9.33
C TYR A 647 -16.73 -14.60 8.71
N GLN A 648 -17.68 -15.41 9.20
CA GLN A 648 -17.93 -16.76 8.67
C GLN A 648 -18.69 -16.72 7.34
N ILE A 649 -19.55 -15.73 7.16
CA ILE A 649 -20.11 -15.39 5.85
C ILE A 649 -19.26 -14.25 5.29
N ARG A 650 -18.48 -14.55 4.25
CA ARG A 650 -17.46 -13.62 3.73
C ARG A 650 -18.06 -12.30 3.26
N LYS A 651 -19.31 -12.28 2.79
CA LYS A 651 -20.01 -11.06 2.38
C LYS A 651 -20.24 -10.06 3.51
N ASP A 652 -20.28 -10.50 4.77
CA ASP A 652 -20.55 -9.62 5.91
C ASP A 652 -19.44 -8.58 6.12
N ILE A 653 -18.21 -8.84 5.67
CA ILE A 653 -17.12 -7.86 5.74
C ILE A 653 -17.42 -6.60 4.93
N LEU A 654 -18.20 -6.71 3.84
CA LEU A 654 -18.52 -5.59 2.96
C LEU A 654 -19.29 -4.47 3.71
N ASN A 655 -20.03 -4.85 4.76
CA ASN A 655 -20.83 -3.94 5.59
C ASN A 655 -20.14 -3.51 6.89
N ASN A 656 -18.92 -3.99 7.14
CA ASN A 656 -18.29 -3.89 8.45
C ASN A 656 -16.80 -3.57 8.44
N TRP A 657 -16.14 -3.54 7.27
CA TRP A 657 -14.72 -3.18 7.17
C TRP A 657 -14.46 -1.81 7.80
N ASP A 658 -15.32 -0.84 7.52
CA ASP A 658 -15.20 0.53 8.01
C ASP A 658 -15.35 0.65 9.53
N LYS A 659 -15.88 -0.36 10.24
CA LYS A 659 -16.06 -0.38 11.70
C LYS A 659 -14.82 -0.85 12.46
N ILE A 660 -13.80 -1.35 11.77
CA ILE A 660 -12.55 -1.81 12.40
C ILE A 660 -11.85 -0.62 13.09
N GLY A 661 -11.30 -0.84 14.28
CA GLY A 661 -10.57 0.20 15.02
C GLY A 661 -9.14 0.37 14.53
N PHE A 662 -8.48 1.41 15.00
CA PHE A 662 -7.10 1.74 14.62
C PHE A 662 -6.15 1.52 15.78
N VAL A 663 -5.07 0.76 15.57
CA VAL A 663 -3.97 0.61 16.51
C VAL A 663 -3.00 1.77 16.34
N ILE A 664 -3.03 2.71 17.30
CA ILE A 664 -2.16 3.88 17.33
C ILE A 664 -1.46 4.01 18.68
N GLN A 665 -0.36 4.77 18.70
CA GLN A 665 0.41 5.03 19.90
C GLN A 665 -0.38 5.89 20.89
N GLY A 666 -0.20 5.63 22.20
CA GLY A 666 -0.87 6.34 23.29
C GLY A 666 -0.98 7.87 23.10
N PRO A 667 0.14 8.61 22.92
CA PRO A 667 0.11 10.07 22.77
C PRO A 667 -0.68 10.60 21.56
N ALA A 668 -0.99 9.76 20.57
CA ALA A 668 -1.84 10.13 19.43
C ALA A 668 -3.35 9.98 19.70
N ILE A 669 -3.73 9.46 20.88
CA ILE A 669 -5.13 9.29 21.29
C ILE A 669 -5.68 10.62 21.80
N SER A 670 -6.84 11.04 21.29
CA SER A 670 -7.51 12.24 21.75
C SER A 670 -7.91 12.10 23.23
N GLY A 671 -7.50 13.05 24.08
CA GLY A 671 -7.68 12.94 25.53
C GLY A 671 -6.74 11.93 26.21
N TYR A 672 -5.59 11.63 25.59
CA TYR A 672 -4.57 10.71 26.12
C TYR A 672 -4.27 10.92 27.61
N ASN A 673 -4.26 9.82 28.37
CA ASN A 673 -3.88 9.80 29.78
C ASN A 673 -2.78 8.77 30.02
N SER A 674 -1.59 9.25 30.38
CA SER A 674 -0.41 8.42 30.65
C SER A 674 -0.54 7.49 31.86
N LYS A 675 -1.61 7.64 32.67
CA LYS A 675 -1.97 6.69 33.74
C LYS A 675 -2.75 5.48 33.23
N ILE A 676 -3.37 5.57 32.05
CA ILE A 676 -4.14 4.48 31.42
C ILE A 676 -3.27 3.72 30.43
N CYS A 677 -2.58 4.44 29.55
CA CYS A 677 -1.80 3.87 28.46
C CYS A 677 -0.38 4.45 28.49
N ARG A 678 0.65 3.59 28.46
CA ARG A 678 2.05 4.03 28.45
C ARG A 678 2.38 4.73 27.13
N GLU A 679 3.32 5.67 27.13
CA GLU A 679 3.64 6.51 25.96
C GLU A 679 4.10 5.71 24.74
N ASP A 680 4.74 4.56 24.95
CA ASP A 680 5.26 3.65 23.91
C ASP A 680 4.32 2.45 23.63
N TRP A 681 3.11 2.45 24.19
CA TRP A 681 2.09 1.45 23.90
C TRP A 681 1.27 1.84 22.68
N TYR A 682 0.87 0.82 21.90
CA TYR A 682 0.05 0.98 20.72
C TYR A 682 -1.23 0.17 20.91
N VAL A 683 -2.37 0.85 20.94
CA VAL A 683 -3.64 0.23 21.28
C VAL A 683 -4.73 0.65 20.31
N GLU A 684 -5.74 -0.20 20.20
CA GLU A 684 -6.88 0.03 19.35
C GLU A 684 -7.80 1.11 19.94
N VAL A 685 -8.21 2.04 19.09
CA VAL A 685 -9.18 3.11 19.35
C VAL A 685 -10.19 3.21 18.20
N GLU A 686 -11.28 3.96 18.40
CA GLU A 686 -12.27 4.28 17.36
C GLU A 686 -12.88 3.05 16.64
N SER A 687 -13.02 1.93 17.36
CA SER A 687 -13.74 0.76 16.85
C SER A 687 -15.25 1.04 16.82
N GLY A 688 -15.87 0.82 15.66
CA GLY A 688 -17.32 0.95 15.46
C GLY A 688 -18.13 -0.26 15.97
N PHE A 689 -17.48 -1.34 16.39
CA PHE A 689 -18.15 -2.53 16.91
C PHE A 689 -18.70 -2.28 18.33
N LYS A 690 -20.03 -2.33 18.49
CA LYS A 690 -20.70 -2.10 19.78
C LYS A 690 -20.62 -3.29 20.74
N LYS A 691 -20.36 -4.48 20.21
CA LYS A 691 -20.22 -5.72 20.97
C LYS A 691 -19.21 -6.61 20.27
N ASP A 692 -18.48 -7.37 21.07
CA ASP A 692 -17.56 -8.41 20.63
C ASP A 692 -18.31 -9.75 20.48
N TYR A 693 -18.43 -10.24 19.25
CA TYR A 693 -19.01 -11.54 18.94
C TYR A 693 -17.94 -12.57 18.56
N SER A 694 -16.67 -12.22 18.69
CA SER A 694 -15.56 -13.09 18.31
C SER A 694 -15.26 -14.12 19.40
N ASN A 695 -14.37 -15.06 19.09
CA ASN A 695 -13.84 -16.00 20.06
C ASN A 695 -12.86 -15.33 21.02
N THR A 696 -12.55 -15.99 22.13
CA THR A 696 -11.42 -15.61 22.98
C THR A 696 -10.11 -15.71 22.20
N VAL A 697 -9.27 -14.67 22.30
CA VAL A 697 -7.91 -14.70 21.75
C VAL A 697 -7.01 -15.52 22.68
N PHE A 698 -6.34 -16.53 22.12
CA PHE A 698 -5.40 -17.38 22.85
C PHE A 698 -3.95 -17.08 22.43
N PRO A 699 -2.99 -16.87 23.36
CA PRO A 699 -1.59 -16.59 22.99
C PRO A 699 -1.00 -17.72 22.13
N TRP A 700 -0.24 -17.41 21.09
CA TRP A 700 0.49 -18.42 20.32
C TRP A 700 1.47 -19.17 21.24
N PRO A 701 1.68 -20.50 21.10
CA PRO A 701 1.06 -21.39 20.12
C PRO A 701 -0.21 -22.08 20.66
N SER A 702 -0.87 -21.54 21.68
CA SER A 702 -1.99 -22.22 22.35
C SER A 702 -3.26 -22.35 21.49
N GLN A 703 -3.35 -21.60 20.40
CA GLN A 703 -4.33 -21.83 19.35
C GLN A 703 -3.86 -22.97 18.43
N LYS A 704 -4.30 -24.20 18.74
CA LYS A 704 -3.98 -25.43 17.98
C LYS A 704 -5.24 -26.09 17.45
N LEU A 705 -5.08 -26.79 16.33
CA LEU A 705 -6.07 -27.70 15.75
C LEU A 705 -6.30 -28.95 16.59
#